data_AF-A0A7K8QNV6-F1
#
_entry.id   AF-A0A7K8QNV6-F1
#
_cell.length_a   1.000
_cell.length_b   1.000
_cell.length_c   1.000
_cell.angle_alpha   90.00
_cell.angle_beta   90.00
_cell.angle_gamma   90.00
#
_symmetry.space_group_name_H-M   'P 1'
#
loop_
_entity.id
_entity.type
_entity.pdbx_description
1 polymer ?
#
loop_
_entity_poly.entity_id
_entity_poly.type
_entity_poly.pdbx_seq_one_letter_code
_entity_poly.pdbx_strand_id
1 'polypeptide(L)'
;HPYYNLTVKVLRARNIKGTDLLSKADCYVELKLPTASPVVSRTQVVDNSDNPEWNETFQYRIHSAVKNILELTLYDKDVLVSDELTSVIFDVGGMKPGQPLLRTFRLNPEANEELDVEFYLEKCSDAPIEVLTNGVLVVHPCLSLQGTVNKEKNIKEKQQGRCCEVKVSVPGAYQKQLCIPWTPDNEKDYGTSFVFHVDKEMCPELQVELEQTISVLQDGVNPDIEKHTTVLGLGTVPVNSLPIGEKVDRIVSLGEGQSLDMSLKTEESTWDLDIRLGFDLCKEEREFLDKRKKVVSEALRKSLHLKESPPKDEVPVVAVLGSGGGMRALTSFYGSLAGLQQLGLLDAAMYLCGISGSTWCLSTLYQDPDWSQKDLQDAIRRAQGTVSSSKAGAFSPERLKYYFQELNAMEIAGRKASFTDLWGLIVEYFLQQKEDPSKLSDQQEAVKWAQNPYPIYAAVNVRPNMSSDDFAEWCEFTPYEVGFRKYGAFVRTEDFDSEFFMGRLVQKHPEPRICFLQGMWGSAFAASLDDICLKVVGIGLSFLDSFKDVIKVVDDCRRFHFRDPTRLKTRLVIPGGPLLQIFQDFFKSRVTCGETFNFMKGLYLHKDYVNIKKFVTWRGTHLDAFPNQLTPMEESLYLVDGGFSINSPFPLVLQPERDVDVILSFNFSWEAPFEVLELTQKYCEEREIPFPKIKFNEEDEKKPKECYMFVDDDNPKAPIVLHFPLVNDTFQKYKAPGVERESEEEKSFGDFTIESKDSPYRTLNFTFEPYDFSRLVEVNRYNVLNSKDTLFKTLNLALQR
;
A
#
# COMPACT_ATOMS: atom_id res chain seq x y z
N HIS A 1 25.92 -12.20 12.06
CA HIS A 1 25.32 -13.35 11.36
C HIS A 1 26.31 -13.90 10.34
N PRO A 2 26.52 -15.22 10.24
CA PRO A 2 27.45 -15.80 9.27
C PRO A 2 26.87 -15.80 7.84
N TYR A 3 27.77 -15.91 6.87
CA TYR A 3 27.45 -16.19 5.46
C TYR A 3 27.63 -17.67 5.15
N TYR A 4 26.93 -18.12 4.12
CA TYR A 4 27.07 -19.46 3.56
C TYR A 4 27.20 -19.40 2.05
N ASN A 5 28.02 -20.28 1.47
CA ASN A 5 28.05 -20.48 0.03
C ASN A 5 27.05 -21.59 -0.31
N LEU A 6 26.04 -21.25 -1.09
CA LEU A 6 25.05 -22.17 -1.63
C LEU A 6 25.48 -22.57 -3.04
N THR A 7 25.65 -23.86 -3.26
CA THR A 7 25.80 -24.46 -4.59
C THR A 7 24.48 -25.11 -4.99
N VAL A 8 23.95 -24.72 -6.14
CA VAL A 8 22.73 -25.27 -6.74
C VAL A 8 23.10 -25.92 -8.05
N LYS A 9 22.95 -27.24 -8.15
CA LYS A 9 23.21 -27.99 -9.37
C LYS A 9 21.90 -28.49 -9.95
N VAL A 10 21.48 -27.89 -11.05
CA VAL A 10 20.28 -28.29 -11.80
C VAL A 10 20.65 -29.50 -12.66
N LEU A 11 20.12 -30.66 -12.31
CA LEU A 11 20.52 -31.91 -12.94
C LEU A 11 19.74 -32.13 -14.24
N ARG A 12 18.42 -32.30 -14.11
CA ARG A 12 17.53 -32.70 -15.20
C ARG A 12 16.07 -32.51 -14.84
N ALA A 13 15.21 -32.47 -15.85
CA ALA A 13 13.77 -32.63 -15.68
C ALA A 13 13.28 -33.90 -16.39
N ARG A 14 12.09 -34.39 -16.02
CA ARG A 14 11.48 -35.60 -16.61
C ARG A 14 10.01 -35.41 -16.89
N ASN A 15 9.55 -36.08 -17.95
CA ASN A 15 8.17 -36.14 -18.41
C ASN A 15 7.55 -34.76 -18.71
N ILE A 16 8.37 -33.79 -19.12
CA ILE A 16 7.89 -32.45 -19.45
C ILE A 16 7.03 -32.51 -20.70
N LYS A 17 5.85 -31.90 -20.64
CA LYS A 17 4.96 -31.75 -21.80
C LYS A 17 5.19 -30.38 -22.42
N GLY A 18 5.56 -30.36 -23.69
CA GLY A 18 5.61 -29.11 -24.46
C GLY A 18 4.23 -28.50 -24.61
N THR A 19 4.18 -27.17 -24.76
CA THR A 19 2.96 -26.40 -25.04
C THR A 19 2.46 -26.61 -26.47
N ASP A 20 3.33 -27.05 -27.37
CA ASP A 20 3.04 -27.27 -28.78
C ASP A 20 2.43 -28.64 -29.11
N LEU A 21 1.44 -28.65 -30.02
CA LEU A 21 0.82 -29.87 -30.56
C LEU A 21 1.71 -30.67 -31.52
N LEU A 22 2.83 -30.08 -31.99
CA LEU A 22 3.64 -30.58 -33.12
C LEU A 22 5.14 -30.70 -32.83
N SER A 23 5.63 -30.22 -31.66
CA SER A 23 7.03 -30.23 -31.22
C SER A 23 7.13 -30.66 -29.76
N LYS A 24 8.29 -31.17 -29.33
CA LYS A 24 8.59 -31.33 -27.90
C LYS A 24 9.15 -30.02 -27.35
N ALA A 25 9.16 -29.90 -26.03
CA ALA A 25 9.58 -28.70 -25.33
C ALA A 25 11.07 -28.36 -25.54
N ASP A 26 11.37 -27.07 -25.68
CA ASP A 26 12.69 -26.45 -25.69
C ASP A 26 12.99 -25.89 -24.29
N CYS A 27 13.38 -26.77 -23.37
CA CYS A 27 13.38 -26.45 -21.94
C CYS A 27 14.63 -25.73 -21.44
N TYR A 28 14.43 -24.78 -20.52
CA TYR A 28 15.47 -24.25 -19.65
C TYR A 28 14.92 -23.92 -18.26
N VAL A 29 15.79 -23.83 -17.25
CA VAL A 29 15.41 -23.48 -15.87
C VAL A 29 16.00 -22.13 -15.50
N GLU A 30 15.16 -21.23 -15.00
CA GLU A 30 15.57 -19.99 -14.36
C GLU A 30 15.68 -20.17 -12.84
N LEU A 31 16.71 -19.57 -12.25
CA LEU A 31 16.98 -19.56 -10.83
C LEU A 31 16.98 -18.12 -10.33
N LYS A 32 16.05 -17.82 -9.41
CA LYS A 32 15.89 -16.50 -8.82
C LYS A 32 16.04 -16.57 -7.31
N LEU A 33 17.05 -15.87 -6.77
CA LEU A 33 17.30 -15.74 -5.34
C LEU A 33 17.55 -14.26 -4.99
N PRO A 34 16.47 -13.46 -4.86
CA PRO A 34 16.58 -11.99 -4.75
C PRO A 34 17.34 -11.50 -3.52
N THR A 35 17.52 -12.35 -2.51
CA THR A 35 18.25 -12.07 -1.27
C THR A 35 19.76 -12.33 -1.37
N ALA A 36 20.23 -12.87 -2.50
CA ALA A 36 21.64 -13.17 -2.73
C ALA A 36 22.16 -12.74 -4.11
N SER A 37 21.29 -12.53 -5.09
CA SER A 37 21.67 -11.97 -6.39
C SER A 37 20.53 -11.16 -7.00
N PRO A 38 20.82 -9.97 -7.56
CA PRO A 38 19.86 -9.21 -8.34
C PRO A 38 19.69 -9.75 -9.77
N VAL A 39 20.56 -10.67 -10.21
CA VAL A 39 20.54 -11.24 -11.56
C VAL A 39 19.90 -12.62 -11.54
N VAL A 40 18.93 -12.84 -12.42
CA VAL A 40 18.34 -14.16 -12.65
C VAL A 40 19.35 -15.03 -13.40
N SER A 41 19.69 -16.17 -12.82
CA SER A 41 20.54 -17.15 -13.49
C SER A 41 19.68 -18.10 -14.30
N ARG A 42 20.20 -18.65 -15.40
CA ARG A 42 19.48 -19.66 -16.18
C ARG A 42 20.41 -20.72 -16.74
N THR A 43 19.87 -21.91 -16.95
CA THR A 43 20.54 -22.97 -17.70
C THR A 43 20.57 -22.64 -19.20
N GLN A 44 21.38 -23.38 -19.95
CA GLN A 44 21.23 -23.46 -21.40
C GLN A 44 19.88 -24.09 -21.76
N VAL A 45 19.43 -23.81 -22.98
CA VAL A 45 18.23 -24.41 -23.55
C VAL A 45 18.58 -25.80 -24.06
N VAL A 46 17.76 -26.79 -23.74
CA VAL A 46 17.83 -28.13 -24.31
C VAL A 46 16.64 -28.29 -25.24
N ASP A 47 16.93 -28.26 -26.55
CA ASP A 47 15.89 -28.26 -27.57
C ASP A 47 15.23 -29.65 -27.72
N ASN A 48 13.92 -29.66 -27.96
CA ASN A 48 13.09 -30.79 -28.37
C ASN A 48 13.21 -32.03 -27.47
N SER A 49 13.11 -31.84 -26.14
CA SER A 49 13.28 -32.92 -25.16
C SER A 49 12.28 -32.87 -24.01
N ASP A 50 11.55 -33.97 -23.81
CA ASP A 50 10.67 -34.18 -22.66
C ASP A 50 11.44 -34.55 -21.38
N ASN A 51 12.75 -34.81 -21.50
CA ASN A 51 13.63 -35.21 -20.42
C ASN A 51 14.98 -34.47 -20.54
N PRO A 52 14.99 -33.13 -20.41
CA PRO A 52 16.20 -32.34 -20.58
C PRO A 52 17.20 -32.62 -19.44
N GLU A 53 18.49 -32.71 -19.78
CA GLU A 53 19.58 -32.85 -18.80
C GLU A 53 20.55 -31.66 -18.98
N TRP A 54 20.74 -30.88 -17.93
CA TRP A 54 21.61 -29.68 -17.95
C TRP A 54 22.93 -29.94 -17.22
N ASN A 55 22.87 -30.52 -16.02
CA ASN A 55 24.02 -30.68 -15.13
C ASN A 55 24.81 -29.39 -14.87
N GLU A 56 24.12 -28.25 -14.86
CA GLU A 56 24.71 -26.93 -14.66
C GLU A 56 24.72 -26.55 -13.19
N THR A 57 25.77 -25.85 -12.75
CA THR A 57 26.00 -25.49 -11.36
C THR A 57 26.07 -23.98 -11.19
N PHE A 58 25.30 -23.47 -10.22
CA PHE A 58 25.21 -22.06 -9.85
C PHE A 58 25.65 -21.87 -8.40
N GLN A 59 26.28 -20.74 -8.10
CA GLN A 59 26.81 -20.43 -6.77
C GLN A 59 26.27 -19.10 -6.28
N TYR A 60 25.81 -19.08 -5.02
CA TYR A 60 25.29 -17.89 -4.35
C TYR A 60 25.92 -17.74 -2.98
N ARG A 61 26.21 -16.50 -2.58
CA ARG A 61 26.58 -16.16 -1.20
C ARG A 61 25.32 -15.71 -0.47
N ILE A 62 24.85 -16.49 0.51
CA ILE A 62 23.61 -16.20 1.23
C ILE A 62 23.91 -15.71 2.66
N HIS A 63 23.10 -14.76 3.14
CA HIS A 63 23.22 -14.20 4.48
C HIS A 63 22.20 -14.83 5.44
N SER A 64 22.66 -15.34 6.58
CA SER A 64 21.84 -16.16 7.48
C SER A 64 20.83 -15.43 8.36
N ALA A 65 20.86 -14.09 8.38
CA ALA A 65 19.79 -13.32 9.04
C ALA A 65 18.52 -13.25 8.17
N VAL A 66 18.66 -13.42 6.86
CA VAL A 66 17.60 -13.22 5.88
C VAL A 66 16.91 -14.53 5.56
N LYS A 67 15.60 -14.46 5.26
CA LYS A 67 14.83 -15.57 4.72
C LYS A 67 15.20 -15.79 3.25
N ASN A 68 16.07 -16.76 3.00
CA ASN A 68 16.57 -17.05 1.65
C ASN A 68 15.67 -18.06 0.97
N ILE A 69 14.86 -17.59 0.01
CA ILE A 69 13.95 -18.42 -0.77
C ILE A 69 14.39 -18.44 -2.23
N LEU A 70 14.79 -19.61 -2.70
CA LEU A 70 15.15 -19.87 -4.08
C LEU A 70 13.89 -20.24 -4.87
N GLU A 71 13.67 -19.53 -5.96
CA GLU A 71 12.65 -19.85 -6.96
C GLU A 71 13.31 -20.49 -8.18
N LEU A 72 12.75 -21.61 -8.63
CA LEU A 72 13.18 -22.37 -9.79
C LEU A 72 12.00 -22.46 -10.75
N THR A 73 12.13 -21.84 -11.92
CA THR A 73 11.04 -21.80 -12.91
C THR A 73 11.48 -22.51 -14.18
N LEU A 74 10.69 -23.51 -14.61
CA LEU A 74 10.89 -24.21 -15.86
C LEU A 74 10.13 -23.49 -16.97
N TYR A 75 10.82 -23.20 -18.07
CA TYR A 75 10.27 -22.54 -19.25
C TYR A 75 10.37 -23.44 -20.48
N ASP A 76 9.42 -23.25 -21.40
CA ASP A 76 9.47 -23.72 -22.79
C ASP A 76 9.80 -22.53 -23.71
N LYS A 77 10.85 -22.64 -24.52
CA LYS A 77 11.33 -21.55 -25.35
C LYS A 77 10.72 -21.61 -26.76
N ASP A 78 9.62 -20.89 -26.98
CA ASP A 78 9.08 -20.75 -28.34
C ASP A 78 9.67 -19.58 -29.13
N VAL A 79 9.52 -19.65 -30.46
CA VAL A 79 10.05 -18.69 -31.44
C VAL A 79 9.42 -17.29 -31.30
N LEU A 80 8.23 -17.18 -30.68
CA LEU A 80 7.48 -15.92 -30.55
C LEU A 80 7.34 -15.44 -29.10
N VAL A 81 7.03 -16.33 -28.14
CA VAL A 81 6.84 -16.00 -26.71
C VAL A 81 7.29 -17.20 -25.89
N SER A 82 8.17 -17.04 -24.90
CA SER A 82 8.53 -18.14 -24.00
C SER A 82 7.42 -18.38 -22.99
N ASP A 83 6.98 -19.63 -22.86
CA ASP A 83 5.87 -20.02 -22.00
C ASP A 83 6.41 -20.57 -20.66
N GLU A 84 5.94 -19.98 -19.56
CA GLU A 84 6.21 -20.49 -18.21
C GLU A 84 5.45 -21.80 -17.99
N LEU A 85 6.18 -22.90 -17.74
CA LEU A 85 5.55 -24.19 -17.48
C LEU A 85 5.17 -24.35 -16.01
N THR A 86 6.14 -24.22 -15.10
CA THR A 86 5.92 -24.38 -13.65
C THR A 86 7.05 -23.74 -12.84
N SER A 87 6.70 -23.13 -11.70
CA SER A 87 7.64 -22.60 -10.70
C SER A 87 7.61 -23.43 -9.40
N VAL A 88 8.79 -23.66 -8.81
CA VAL A 88 8.94 -24.25 -7.47
C VAL A 88 9.75 -23.35 -6.56
N ILE A 89 9.35 -23.31 -5.30
CA ILE A 89 9.92 -22.42 -4.29
C ILE A 89 10.54 -23.25 -3.18
N PHE A 90 11.80 -22.97 -2.83
CA PHE A 90 12.57 -23.74 -1.86
C PHE A 90 13.29 -22.85 -0.83
N ASP A 91 13.06 -23.13 0.45
CA ASP A 91 13.76 -22.47 1.56
C ASP A 91 15.15 -23.08 1.75
N VAL A 92 16.15 -22.42 1.18
CA VAL A 92 17.57 -22.82 1.28
C VAL A 92 18.18 -22.42 2.62
N GLY A 93 17.58 -21.47 3.35
CA GLY A 93 18.02 -21.06 4.67
C GLY A 93 17.82 -22.13 5.75
N GLY A 94 16.88 -23.06 5.54
CA GLY A 94 16.62 -24.19 6.43
C GLY A 94 17.59 -25.38 6.25
N MET A 95 18.51 -25.33 5.30
CA MET A 95 19.43 -26.44 5.02
C MET A 95 20.51 -26.61 6.10
N LYS A 96 20.93 -27.85 6.32
CA LYS A 96 22.07 -28.16 7.20
C LYS A 96 23.39 -28.03 6.42
N PRO A 97 24.34 -27.21 6.88
CA PRO A 97 25.64 -27.09 6.22
C PRO A 97 26.43 -28.40 6.19
N GLY A 98 27.22 -28.61 5.14
CA GLY A 98 28.14 -29.73 4.98
C GLY A 98 27.50 -31.05 4.52
N GLN A 99 26.21 -31.06 4.19
CA GLN A 99 25.51 -32.23 3.67
C GLN A 99 24.88 -31.92 2.31
N PRO A 100 25.24 -32.66 1.23
CA PRO A 100 24.55 -32.52 -0.05
C PRO A 100 23.11 -33.01 0.08
N LEU A 101 22.19 -32.27 -0.51
CA LEU A 101 20.76 -32.53 -0.49
C LEU A 101 20.26 -32.67 -1.93
N LEU A 102 20.00 -33.90 -2.36
CA LEU A 102 19.30 -34.16 -3.60
C LEU A 102 17.80 -34.02 -3.37
N ARG A 103 17.13 -33.16 -4.16
CA ARG A 103 15.68 -32.99 -4.16
C ARG A 103 15.12 -33.23 -5.55
N THR A 104 14.03 -34.00 -5.57
CA THR A 104 13.16 -34.13 -6.73
C THR A 104 11.89 -33.34 -6.44
N PHE A 105 11.70 -32.23 -7.13
CA PHE A 105 10.48 -31.44 -7.08
C PHE A 105 9.47 -32.03 -8.06
N ARG A 106 8.24 -32.27 -7.60
CA ARG A 106 7.14 -32.69 -8.46
C ARG A 106 6.43 -31.45 -8.95
N LEU A 107 6.62 -31.13 -10.23
CA LEU A 107 6.06 -29.95 -10.89
C LEU A 107 4.57 -30.16 -11.14
N ASN A 108 4.20 -31.31 -11.70
CA ASN A 108 2.82 -31.71 -11.94
C ASN A 108 2.58 -33.16 -11.50
N PRO A 109 1.86 -33.40 -10.38
CA PRO A 109 1.59 -34.74 -9.89
C PRO A 109 0.75 -35.62 -10.82
N GLU A 110 -0.09 -35.03 -11.67
CA GLU A 110 -0.95 -35.79 -12.60
C GLU A 110 -0.18 -36.20 -13.86
N ALA A 111 0.79 -35.38 -14.28
CA ALA A 111 1.65 -35.65 -15.43
C ALA A 111 2.98 -36.34 -15.09
N ASN A 112 3.26 -36.54 -13.79
CA ASN A 112 4.56 -37.01 -13.28
C ASN A 112 5.76 -36.16 -13.77
N GLU A 113 5.55 -34.85 -13.90
CA GLU A 113 6.61 -33.91 -14.23
C GLU A 113 7.50 -33.67 -13.02
N GLU A 114 8.80 -33.86 -13.17
CA GLU A 114 9.76 -33.81 -12.07
C GLU A 114 11.01 -33.01 -12.44
N LEU A 115 11.55 -32.26 -11.48
CA LEU A 115 12.81 -31.54 -11.57
C LEU A 115 13.78 -32.02 -10.48
N ASP A 116 14.93 -32.55 -10.87
CA ASP A 116 15.98 -32.96 -9.94
C ASP A 116 17.01 -31.84 -9.77
N VAL A 117 17.25 -31.45 -8.51
CA VAL A 117 18.24 -30.44 -8.15
C VAL A 117 19.04 -30.93 -6.94
N GLU A 118 20.36 -30.80 -7.02
CA GLU A 118 21.26 -31.05 -5.92
C GLU A 118 21.67 -29.72 -5.29
N PHE A 119 21.52 -29.63 -3.97
CA PHE A 119 21.90 -28.45 -3.18
C PHE A 119 23.05 -28.81 -2.24
N TYR A 120 24.03 -27.92 -2.13
CA TYR A 120 25.08 -28.04 -1.13
C TYR A 120 25.32 -26.69 -0.46
N LEU A 121 25.31 -26.67 0.87
CA LEU A 121 25.51 -25.47 1.66
C LEU A 121 26.79 -25.62 2.48
N GLU A 122 27.71 -24.67 2.36
CA GLU A 122 28.93 -24.63 3.15
C GLU A 122 29.08 -23.30 3.87
N LYS A 123 29.79 -23.30 4.99
CA LYS A 123 30.07 -22.07 5.73
C LYS A 123 31.07 -21.23 4.95
N CYS A 124 30.74 -19.98 4.68
CA CYS A 124 31.64 -19.04 4.03
C CYS A 124 32.77 -18.61 4.98
N SER A 125 33.94 -18.29 4.42
CA SER A 125 35.08 -17.75 5.18
C SER A 125 34.92 -16.28 5.56
N ASP A 126 33.96 -15.58 4.96
CA ASP A 126 33.71 -14.16 5.21
C ASP A 126 33.38 -13.89 6.69
N ALA A 127 33.86 -12.76 7.19
CA ALA A 127 33.62 -12.34 8.56
C ALA A 127 32.12 -12.10 8.79
N PRO A 128 31.51 -12.62 9.87
CA PRO A 128 30.11 -12.35 10.18
C PRO A 128 29.85 -10.85 10.35
N ILE A 129 28.71 -10.35 9.88
CA ILE A 129 28.31 -8.94 10.05
C ILE A 129 27.15 -8.79 11.04
N GLU A 130 27.09 -7.65 11.73
CA GLU A 130 25.88 -7.25 12.45
C GLU A 130 24.83 -6.73 11.46
N VAL A 131 23.57 -7.02 11.73
CA VAL A 131 22.45 -6.48 10.95
C VAL A 131 21.50 -5.74 11.87
N LEU A 132 20.92 -4.65 11.36
CA LEU A 132 19.84 -3.98 12.04
C LEU A 132 18.52 -4.70 11.73
N THR A 133 17.71 -4.97 12.74
CA THR A 133 16.44 -5.67 12.57
C THR A 133 15.44 -5.32 13.68
N ASN A 134 14.15 -5.32 13.35
CA ASN A 134 13.05 -5.32 14.31
C ASN A 134 12.50 -6.74 14.59
N GLY A 135 13.20 -7.78 14.14
CA GLY A 135 12.79 -9.18 14.20
C GLY A 135 12.02 -9.67 12.96
N VAL A 136 11.46 -8.75 12.17
CA VAL A 136 10.71 -9.05 10.93
C VAL A 136 11.47 -8.60 9.69
N LEU A 137 11.94 -7.35 9.69
CA LEU A 137 12.74 -6.79 8.61
C LEU A 137 14.21 -6.77 8.99
N VAL A 138 15.07 -6.94 8.00
CA VAL A 138 16.53 -6.89 8.10
C VAL A 138 17.02 -5.80 7.16
N VAL A 139 17.92 -4.96 7.68
CA VAL A 139 18.58 -3.90 6.91
C VAL A 139 20.04 -4.27 6.76
N HIS A 140 20.50 -4.29 5.51
CA HIS A 140 21.92 -4.41 5.18
C HIS A 140 22.55 -3.02 5.03
N PRO A 141 23.88 -2.89 5.19
CA PRO A 141 24.58 -1.64 4.90
C PRO A 141 24.41 -1.25 3.42
N CYS A 142 24.03 0.00 3.17
CA CYS A 142 23.93 0.55 1.82
C CYS A 142 25.26 1.22 1.44
N LEU A 143 25.74 0.97 0.22
CA LEU A 143 26.81 1.74 -0.41
C LEU A 143 26.20 2.80 -1.34
N SER A 144 26.76 4.01 -1.29
CA SER A 144 26.53 5.07 -2.28
C SER A 144 27.78 5.20 -3.15
N LEU A 145 27.69 4.74 -4.39
CA LEU A 145 28.74 4.86 -5.40
C LEU A 145 28.47 6.12 -6.23
N GLN A 146 29.30 7.13 -6.02
CA GLN A 146 29.30 8.36 -6.81
C GLN A 146 30.41 8.26 -7.85
N GLY A 147 30.10 8.58 -9.10
CA GLY A 147 31.08 8.53 -10.18
C GLY A 147 30.96 9.68 -11.17
N THR A 148 32.05 9.94 -11.88
CA THR A 148 32.10 10.87 -13.01
C THR A 148 32.88 10.22 -14.13
N VAL A 149 32.30 10.19 -15.32
CA VAL A 149 32.99 9.74 -16.53
C VAL A 149 33.83 10.90 -17.06
N ASN A 150 35.15 10.75 -17.08
CA ASN A 150 36.06 11.79 -17.56
C ASN A 150 36.16 11.70 -19.09
N LYS A 151 35.77 12.76 -19.80
CA LYS A 151 35.90 12.86 -21.25
C LYS A 151 37.33 13.27 -21.64
N GLU A 152 38.32 12.39 -21.46
CA GLU A 152 39.69 12.65 -21.94
C GLU A 152 39.93 12.17 -23.39
N LYS A 153 40.92 12.79 -24.04
CA LYS A 153 41.19 12.83 -25.50
C LYS A 153 41.60 11.49 -26.14
N ASN A 154 41.50 10.34 -25.47
CA ASN A 154 42.04 9.07 -25.98
C ASN A 154 41.11 8.27 -26.91
N ILE A 155 39.81 8.62 -27.02
CA ILE A 155 38.94 8.08 -28.10
C ILE A 155 39.05 8.97 -29.35
N LYS A 156 40.28 9.35 -29.70
CA LYS A 156 40.61 10.10 -30.90
C LYS A 156 41.26 9.14 -31.87
N GLU A 157 40.45 8.53 -32.72
CA GLU A 157 40.72 8.30 -34.15
C GLU A 157 39.81 7.18 -34.65
N LYS A 158 39.13 7.47 -35.77
CA LYS A 158 38.01 6.74 -36.39
C LYS A 158 36.68 7.14 -35.77
N GLN A 159 35.65 7.25 -36.63
CA GLN A 159 34.24 7.53 -36.30
C GLN A 159 33.73 8.95 -36.53
N GLN A 160 34.09 9.55 -37.67
CA GLN A 160 33.37 10.69 -38.21
C GLN A 160 31.96 10.23 -38.65
N GLY A 161 30.91 10.68 -37.96
CA GLY A 161 29.49 10.40 -38.29
C GLY A 161 28.79 9.31 -37.47
N ARG A 162 29.33 8.87 -36.32
CA ARG A 162 28.74 7.80 -35.49
C ARG A 162 28.42 8.32 -34.08
N CYS A 163 27.30 7.88 -33.51
CA CYS A 163 26.91 8.19 -32.14
C CYS A 163 27.39 7.06 -31.21
N CYS A 164 28.35 7.36 -30.34
CA CYS A 164 28.77 6.44 -29.28
C CYS A 164 28.04 6.79 -27.99
N GLU A 165 27.70 5.79 -27.18
CA GLU A 165 27.06 5.94 -25.88
C GLU A 165 27.79 5.08 -24.86
N VAL A 166 28.05 5.63 -23.68
CA VAL A 166 28.56 4.88 -22.54
C VAL A 166 27.38 4.57 -21.62
N LYS A 167 27.08 3.29 -21.44
CA LYS A 167 26.09 2.85 -20.46
C LYS A 167 26.79 2.46 -19.17
N VAL A 168 26.27 2.96 -18.06
CA VAL A 168 26.76 2.65 -16.72
C VAL A 168 25.62 2.06 -15.91
N SER A 169 25.85 0.92 -15.27
CA SER A 169 24.86 0.28 -14.40
C SER A 169 25.50 -0.47 -13.24
N VAL A 170 24.75 -0.66 -12.17
CA VAL A 170 25.12 -1.54 -11.06
C VAL A 170 23.92 -2.45 -10.83
N PRO A 171 23.97 -3.75 -11.23
CA PRO A 171 22.86 -4.66 -11.00
C PRO A 171 22.45 -4.70 -9.52
N GLY A 172 21.16 -4.57 -9.25
CA GLY A 172 20.61 -4.51 -7.89
C GLY A 172 20.69 -3.14 -7.21
N ALA A 173 21.25 -2.13 -7.87
CA ALA A 173 21.17 -0.76 -7.37
C ALA A 173 19.77 -0.19 -7.51
N TYR A 174 19.47 0.81 -6.68
CA TYR A 174 18.21 1.55 -6.73
C TYR A 174 18.04 2.30 -8.06
N GLN A 175 19.08 3.02 -8.48
CA GLN A 175 19.08 3.76 -9.75
C GLN A 175 19.17 2.80 -10.94
N LYS A 176 18.42 3.12 -12.00
CA LYS A 176 18.45 2.39 -13.27
C LYS A 176 19.73 2.69 -14.05
N GLN A 177 19.99 1.89 -15.09
CA GLN A 177 21.10 2.11 -16.03
C GLN A 177 21.06 3.54 -16.58
N LEU A 178 22.23 4.18 -16.62
CA LEU A 178 22.42 5.51 -17.16
C LEU A 178 23.10 5.42 -18.53
N CYS A 179 22.48 6.03 -19.53
CA CYS A 179 22.99 6.18 -20.89
C CYS A 179 23.65 7.56 -21.04
N ILE A 180 24.96 7.60 -21.26
CA ILE A 180 25.74 8.83 -21.39
C ILE A 180 26.17 8.99 -22.85
N PRO A 181 25.61 9.95 -23.61
CA PRO A 181 26.03 10.17 -24.98
C PRO A 181 27.47 10.68 -25.04
N TRP A 182 28.27 10.04 -25.88
CA TRP A 182 29.68 10.38 -26.08
C TRP A 182 29.83 11.30 -27.29
N THR A 183 29.79 12.62 -27.05
CA THR A 183 30.03 13.64 -28.07
C THR A 183 31.45 14.23 -27.95
N PRO A 184 32.26 14.24 -29.03
CA PRO A 184 33.64 14.75 -28.98
C PRO A 184 33.82 16.27 -28.84
N ASP A 185 32.75 17.07 -29.00
CA ASP A 185 32.90 18.46 -29.49
C ASP A 185 32.57 19.61 -28.51
N ASN A 186 32.35 19.37 -27.21
CA ASN A 186 32.13 20.48 -26.26
C ASN A 186 33.27 20.62 -25.24
N GLU A 187 34.14 21.62 -25.44
CA GLU A 187 35.28 21.99 -24.57
C GLU A 187 34.90 22.47 -23.14
N LYS A 188 33.63 22.35 -22.73
CA LYS A 188 33.13 22.81 -21.42
C LYS A 188 32.24 21.79 -20.71
N ASP A 189 32.34 20.51 -21.04
CA ASP A 189 31.54 19.47 -20.39
C ASP A 189 32.25 18.98 -19.12
N TYR A 190 31.82 19.49 -17.97
CA TYR A 190 32.09 18.84 -16.68
C TYR A 190 31.46 17.44 -16.80
N GLY A 191 32.27 16.38 -16.76
CA GLY A 191 31.84 15.01 -17.07
C GLY A 191 30.50 14.62 -16.41
N THR A 192 29.74 13.71 -17.04
CA THR A 192 28.44 13.31 -16.52
C THR A 192 28.60 12.54 -15.21
N SER A 193 28.02 13.08 -14.14
CA SER A 193 28.01 12.45 -12.83
C SER A 193 26.86 11.45 -12.68
N PHE A 194 27.09 10.42 -11.89
CA PHE A 194 26.08 9.43 -11.54
C PHE A 194 26.21 9.02 -10.06
N VAL A 195 25.11 8.52 -9.50
CA VAL A 195 25.07 7.98 -8.15
C VAL A 195 24.26 6.68 -8.17
N PHE A 196 24.82 5.60 -7.62
CA PHE A 196 24.14 4.32 -7.41
C PHE A 196 24.10 4.00 -5.92
N HIS A 197 22.91 3.65 -5.42
CA HIS A 197 22.71 3.13 -4.07
C HIS A 197 22.51 1.62 -4.17
N VAL A 198 23.31 0.83 -3.46
CA VAL A 198 23.35 -0.62 -3.63
C VAL A 198 23.60 -1.34 -2.31
N ASP A 199 23.06 -2.55 -2.18
CA ASP A 199 23.35 -3.43 -1.05
C ASP A 199 24.84 -3.83 -1.07
N LYS A 200 25.58 -3.47 -0.01
CA LYS A 200 26.97 -3.90 0.17
C LYS A 200 27.12 -5.42 0.11
N GLU A 201 26.11 -6.12 0.62
CA GLU A 201 26.11 -7.58 0.77
C GLU A 201 25.87 -8.34 -0.53
N MET A 202 25.45 -7.64 -1.59
CA MET A 202 25.31 -8.23 -2.93
C MET A 202 26.62 -8.28 -3.72
N CYS A 203 27.75 -7.86 -3.12
CA CYS A 203 29.05 -7.74 -3.81
C CYS A 203 28.94 -6.97 -5.15
N PRO A 204 28.46 -5.72 -5.12
CA PRO A 204 28.06 -5.02 -6.35
C PRO A 204 29.23 -4.75 -7.29
N GLU A 205 28.94 -4.83 -8.59
CA GLU A 205 29.88 -4.53 -9.67
C GLU A 205 29.33 -3.39 -10.54
N LEU A 206 30.15 -2.36 -10.73
CA LEU A 206 29.89 -1.31 -11.70
C LEU A 206 30.18 -1.86 -13.10
N GLN A 207 29.14 -1.98 -13.92
CA GLN A 207 29.21 -2.39 -15.31
C GLN A 207 29.26 -1.16 -16.20
N VAL A 208 30.21 -1.14 -17.13
CA VAL A 208 30.43 -0.07 -18.10
C VAL A 208 30.42 -0.69 -19.48
N GLU A 209 29.49 -0.26 -20.32
CA GLU A 209 29.34 -0.70 -21.71
C GLU A 209 29.57 0.48 -22.63
N LEU A 210 30.38 0.30 -23.67
CA LEU A 210 30.49 1.27 -24.76
C LEU A 210 29.71 0.73 -25.96
N GLU A 211 28.71 1.47 -26.39
CA GLU A 211 27.89 1.13 -27.54
C GLU A 211 28.07 2.15 -28.67
N GLN A 212 27.84 1.67 -29.89
CA GLN A 212 27.84 2.49 -31.09
C GLN A 212 26.54 2.27 -31.86
N THR A 213 25.83 3.35 -32.17
CA THR A 213 24.61 3.29 -32.99
C THR A 213 24.87 3.87 -34.38
N ILE A 214 24.52 3.10 -35.42
CA ILE A 214 24.58 3.48 -36.82
C ILE A 214 23.16 3.58 -37.36
N SER A 215 22.81 4.71 -37.97
CA SER A 215 21.56 4.89 -38.71
C SER A 215 21.78 4.55 -40.18
N VAL A 216 21.05 3.57 -40.71
CA VAL A 216 21.12 3.18 -42.13
C VAL A 216 19.81 3.57 -42.82
N LEU A 217 19.90 4.30 -43.93
CA LEU A 217 18.76 4.59 -44.81
C LEU A 217 18.58 3.39 -45.76
N GLN A 218 17.40 2.77 -45.76
CA GLN A 218 17.07 1.78 -46.79
C GLN A 218 16.67 2.49 -48.09
N ASP A 219 17.21 2.04 -49.22
CA ASP A 219 16.78 2.49 -50.55
C ASP A 219 15.41 1.85 -50.88
N GLY A 220 14.33 2.59 -50.65
CA GLY A 220 12.95 2.16 -50.90
C GLY A 220 11.95 3.34 -50.90
N VAL A 221 10.74 3.10 -51.40
CA VAL A 221 9.70 4.13 -51.67
C VAL A 221 9.13 4.77 -50.38
N ASN A 222 9.56 4.32 -49.21
CA ASN A 222 9.35 4.99 -47.92
C ASN A 222 10.63 4.88 -47.07
N PRO A 223 11.37 5.97 -46.80
CA PRO A 223 12.65 5.89 -46.10
C PRO A 223 12.43 5.83 -44.58
N ASP A 224 12.29 4.62 -44.04
CA ASP A 224 12.40 4.40 -42.60
C ASP A 224 13.89 4.32 -42.20
N ILE A 225 14.27 5.04 -41.14
CA ILE A 225 15.65 5.04 -40.61
C ILE A 225 15.79 3.85 -39.67
N GLU A 226 16.55 2.82 -40.08
CA GLU A 226 16.84 1.68 -39.24
C GLU A 226 18.11 1.96 -38.40
N LYS A 227 18.01 1.82 -37.08
CA LYS A 227 19.11 2.05 -36.14
C LYS A 227 19.69 0.70 -35.73
N HIS A 228 20.96 0.46 -36.04
CA HIS A 228 21.71 -0.71 -35.57
C HIS A 228 22.69 -0.30 -34.46
N THR A 229 22.54 -0.91 -33.29
CA THR A 229 23.42 -0.68 -32.13
C THR A 229 24.37 -1.87 -31.95
N THR A 230 25.65 -1.60 -31.71
CA THR A 230 26.69 -2.61 -31.50
C THR A 230 27.48 -2.29 -30.24
N VAL A 231 27.66 -3.26 -29.35
CA VAL A 231 28.52 -3.15 -28.17
C VAL A 231 29.98 -3.24 -28.62
N LEU A 232 30.75 -2.19 -28.38
CA LEU A 232 32.16 -2.07 -28.71
C LEU A 232 33.08 -2.56 -27.60
N GLY A 233 32.63 -2.51 -26.34
CA GLY A 233 33.44 -2.93 -25.21
C GLY A 233 32.66 -3.00 -23.90
N LEU A 234 33.13 -3.84 -22.99
CA LEU A 234 32.54 -4.09 -21.68
C LEU A 234 33.65 -4.08 -20.61
N GLY A 235 33.42 -3.36 -19.52
CA GLY A 235 34.30 -3.34 -18.36
C GLY A 235 33.50 -3.45 -17.06
N THR A 236 34.12 -4.02 -16.03
CA THR A 236 33.53 -4.12 -14.69
C THR A 236 34.48 -3.60 -13.62
N VAL A 237 33.93 -2.98 -12.59
CA VAL A 237 34.68 -2.54 -11.40
C VAL A 237 33.97 -3.07 -10.15
N PRO A 238 34.59 -3.96 -9.37
CA PRO A 238 34.03 -4.41 -8.10
C PRO A 238 33.95 -3.25 -7.12
N VAL A 239 32.74 -2.84 -6.72
CA VAL A 239 32.54 -1.65 -5.89
C VAL A 239 33.15 -1.84 -4.50
N ASN A 240 33.07 -3.05 -3.95
CA ASN A 240 33.67 -3.42 -2.66
C ASN A 240 35.22 -3.33 -2.65
N SER A 241 35.86 -3.22 -3.81
CA SER A 241 37.32 -3.02 -3.90
C SER A 241 37.75 -1.55 -3.74
N LEU A 242 36.80 -0.60 -3.76
CA LEU A 242 37.07 0.82 -3.64
C LEU A 242 37.19 1.23 -2.16
N PRO A 243 38.15 2.11 -1.80
CA PRO A 243 38.27 2.63 -0.44
C PRO A 243 37.05 3.48 -0.09
N ILE A 244 36.50 3.27 1.10
CA ILE A 244 35.34 4.02 1.60
C ILE A 244 35.78 5.43 2.00
N GLY A 245 35.04 6.44 1.54
CA GLY A 245 35.25 7.86 1.86
C GLY A 245 36.28 8.57 0.98
N GLU A 246 37.05 7.84 0.17
CA GLU A 246 38.10 8.40 -0.69
C GLU A 246 37.67 8.45 -2.16
N LYS A 247 38.07 9.52 -2.86
CA LYS A 247 37.90 9.65 -4.31
C LYS A 247 39.09 8.99 -5.01
N VAL A 248 38.82 8.07 -5.94
CA VAL A 248 39.82 7.30 -6.67
C VAL A 248 39.58 7.43 -8.17
N ASP A 249 40.63 7.75 -8.92
CA ASP A 249 40.61 7.70 -10.37
C ASP A 249 40.96 6.27 -10.84
N ARG A 250 40.12 5.70 -11.71
CA ARG A 250 40.22 4.34 -12.23
C ARG A 250 40.15 4.37 -13.75
N ILE A 251 41.05 3.62 -14.37
CA ILE A 251 41.03 3.33 -15.80
C ILE A 251 40.28 2.00 -15.99
N VAL A 252 39.07 2.06 -16.55
CA VAL A 252 38.25 0.88 -16.83
C VAL A 252 38.62 0.35 -18.21
N SER A 253 39.13 -0.88 -18.28
CA SER A 253 39.46 -1.54 -19.55
C SER A 253 38.18 -2.10 -20.18
N LEU A 254 37.90 -1.74 -21.42
CA LEU A 254 36.68 -2.15 -22.14
C LEU A 254 36.91 -3.28 -23.16
N GLY A 255 38.14 -3.75 -23.30
CA GLY A 255 38.54 -4.71 -24.34
C GLY A 255 39.08 -4.02 -25.60
N GLU A 256 39.75 -4.78 -26.47
CA GLU A 256 40.30 -4.33 -27.76
C GLU A 256 41.16 -3.03 -27.73
N GLY A 257 41.84 -2.78 -26.61
CA GLY A 257 42.70 -1.59 -26.44
C GLY A 257 41.95 -0.30 -26.11
N GLN A 258 40.65 -0.37 -25.81
CA GLN A 258 39.83 0.75 -25.37
C GLN A 258 39.79 0.82 -23.84
N SER A 259 39.85 2.04 -23.30
CA SER A 259 39.74 2.30 -21.87
C SER A 259 38.99 3.59 -21.58
N LEU A 260 38.35 3.65 -20.42
CA LEU A 260 37.61 4.81 -19.95
C LEU A 260 38.14 5.29 -18.60
N ASP A 261 38.46 6.56 -18.50
CA ASP A 261 38.88 7.18 -17.25
C ASP A 261 37.65 7.60 -16.44
N MET A 262 37.57 7.13 -15.20
CA MET A 262 36.45 7.40 -14.30
C MET A 262 36.97 7.82 -12.93
N SER A 263 36.37 8.86 -12.37
CA SER A 263 36.57 9.21 -10.96
C SER A 263 35.44 8.60 -10.14
N LEU A 264 35.76 7.74 -9.16
CA LEU A 264 34.80 7.02 -8.34
C LEU A 264 34.99 7.36 -6.86
N LYS A 265 33.91 7.47 -6.10
CA LYS A 265 33.89 7.64 -4.65
C LYS A 265 32.80 6.76 -4.07
N THR A 266 33.13 5.98 -3.05
CA THR A 266 32.16 5.11 -2.37
C THR A 266 31.97 5.58 -0.95
N GLU A 267 30.73 5.71 -0.51
CA GLU A 267 30.35 6.00 0.88
C GLU A 267 29.49 4.85 1.43
N GLU A 268 29.63 4.55 2.71
CA GLU A 268 28.81 3.55 3.40
C GLU A 268 27.83 4.26 4.33
N SER A 269 26.57 3.84 4.29
CA SER A 269 25.51 4.39 5.14
C SER A 269 25.76 4.06 6.62
N THR A 270 25.38 4.96 7.52
CA THR A 270 25.38 4.67 8.96
C THR A 270 24.19 3.76 9.35
N TRP A 271 24.02 3.44 10.63
CA TRP A 271 22.83 2.73 11.14
C TRP A 271 21.66 3.66 11.53
N ASP A 272 21.82 4.98 11.35
CA ASP A 272 20.81 5.99 11.67
C ASP A 272 19.76 6.11 10.55
N LEU A 273 18.82 5.16 10.45
CA LEU A 273 17.89 5.06 9.33
C LEU A 273 16.86 6.21 9.26
N ASP A 274 16.42 6.54 8.05
CA ASP A 274 15.32 7.49 7.82
C ASP A 274 13.94 6.83 8.00
N ILE A 275 13.90 5.49 7.99
CA ILE A 275 12.73 4.70 8.37
C ILE A 275 12.77 4.35 9.85
N ARG A 276 11.61 4.37 10.51
CA ARG A 276 11.43 3.82 11.86
C ARG A 276 11.08 2.34 11.77
N LEU A 277 11.96 1.50 12.32
CA LEU A 277 11.72 0.07 12.49
C LEU A 277 11.31 -0.23 13.94
N GLY A 278 10.06 -0.61 14.15
CA GLY A 278 9.54 -1.00 15.45
C GLY A 278 8.02 -1.16 15.43
N PHE A 279 7.52 -2.01 16.33
CA PHE A 279 6.08 -2.26 16.47
C PHE A 279 5.41 -1.31 17.45
N ASP A 280 6.17 -0.78 18.40
CA ASP A 280 5.67 0.15 19.41
C ASP A 280 5.23 1.48 18.76
N LEU A 281 4.39 2.23 19.48
CA LEU A 281 3.97 3.57 19.08
C LEU A 281 5.18 4.51 18.96
N CYS A 282 5.13 5.44 18.00
CA CYS A 282 6.16 6.46 17.88
C CYS A 282 6.23 7.33 19.14
N LYS A 283 7.31 8.10 19.25
CA LYS A 283 7.53 8.96 20.42
C LYS A 283 6.42 10.01 20.52
N GLU A 284 6.03 10.57 19.39
CA GLU A 284 5.06 11.64 19.26
C GLU A 284 3.64 11.18 19.65
N GLU A 285 3.23 9.97 19.24
CA GLU A 285 1.96 9.38 19.67
C GLU A 285 1.95 9.08 21.17
N ARG A 286 3.05 8.57 21.75
CA ARG A 286 3.14 8.36 23.21
C ARG A 286 3.07 9.67 24.00
N GLU A 287 3.75 10.71 23.54
CA GLU A 287 3.67 12.04 24.14
C GLU A 287 2.28 12.65 24.01
N PHE A 288 1.58 12.41 22.89
CA PHE A 288 0.18 12.77 22.72
C PHE A 288 -0.70 12.06 23.76
N LEU A 289 -0.60 10.72 23.87
CA LEU A 289 -1.40 9.93 24.80
C LEU A 289 -1.24 10.42 26.24
N ASP A 290 -0.01 10.73 26.63
CA ASP A 290 0.33 11.24 27.95
C ASP A 290 -0.37 12.56 28.29
N LYS A 291 -0.50 13.45 27.29
CA LYS A 291 -1.24 14.72 27.42
C LYS A 291 -2.74 14.49 27.37
N ARG A 292 -3.22 13.70 26.40
CA ARG A 292 -4.65 13.47 26.13
C ARG A 292 -5.34 12.75 27.28
N LYS A 293 -4.67 11.81 27.96
CA LYS A 293 -5.23 11.13 29.15
C LYS A 293 -5.69 12.11 30.24
N LYS A 294 -5.08 13.29 30.36
CA LYS A 294 -5.52 14.33 31.31
C LYS A 294 -6.85 14.97 30.87
N VAL A 295 -7.00 15.23 29.58
CA VAL A 295 -8.23 15.78 28.98
C VAL A 295 -9.37 14.77 29.12
N VAL A 296 -9.10 13.51 28.75
CA VAL A 296 -10.06 12.41 28.85
C VAL A 296 -10.49 12.18 30.30
N SER A 297 -9.55 12.16 31.25
CA SER A 297 -9.85 12.00 32.68
C SER A 297 -10.83 13.07 33.18
N GLU A 298 -10.61 14.33 32.81
CA GLU A 298 -11.49 15.43 33.20
C GLU A 298 -12.85 15.37 32.50
N ALA A 299 -12.88 14.97 31.22
CA ALA A 299 -14.12 14.76 30.48
C ALA A 299 -14.97 13.64 31.11
N LEU A 300 -14.35 12.50 31.45
CA LEU A 300 -15.03 11.38 32.11
C LEU A 300 -15.56 11.78 33.49
N ARG A 301 -14.79 12.55 34.28
CA ARG A 301 -15.27 13.07 35.57
C ARG A 301 -16.54 13.87 35.42
N LYS A 302 -16.58 14.81 34.48
CA LYS A 302 -17.73 15.70 34.25
C LYS A 302 -18.93 14.92 33.73
N SER A 303 -18.73 14.11 32.70
CA SER A 303 -19.80 13.38 32.01
C SER A 303 -20.39 12.31 32.91
N LEU A 304 -19.57 11.46 33.55
CA LEU A 304 -20.06 10.38 34.42
C LEU A 304 -20.39 10.85 35.86
N HIS A 305 -20.24 12.14 36.16
CA HIS A 305 -20.44 12.72 37.50
C HIS A 305 -19.62 12.02 38.60
N LEU A 306 -18.36 11.70 38.29
CA LEU A 306 -17.43 11.08 39.24
C LEU A 306 -17.00 12.10 40.31
N LYS A 307 -16.73 11.62 41.52
CA LYS A 307 -16.27 12.47 42.63
C LYS A 307 -14.90 13.09 42.36
N GLU A 308 -14.00 12.29 41.79
CA GLU A 308 -12.62 12.66 41.48
C GLU A 308 -12.29 12.25 40.04
N SER A 309 -11.28 12.89 39.45
CA SER A 309 -10.80 12.57 38.11
C SER A 309 -10.08 11.22 38.15
N PRO A 310 -10.38 10.26 37.25
CA PRO A 310 -9.65 8.99 37.20
C PRO A 310 -8.14 9.24 37.04
N PRO A 311 -7.28 8.53 37.78
CA PRO A 311 -5.85 8.62 37.58
C PRO A 311 -5.47 8.11 36.18
N LYS A 312 -4.31 8.54 35.67
CA LYS A 312 -3.89 8.35 34.27
C LYS A 312 -3.87 6.87 33.83
N ASP A 313 -3.57 5.97 34.76
CA ASP A 313 -3.53 4.53 34.58
C ASP A 313 -4.91 3.87 34.52
N GLU A 314 -5.95 4.50 35.10
CA GLU A 314 -7.35 4.05 35.04
C GLU A 314 -8.15 4.71 33.90
N VAL A 315 -7.57 5.65 33.17
CA VAL A 315 -8.26 6.32 32.05
C VAL A 315 -8.41 5.35 30.87
N PRO A 316 -9.64 4.97 30.48
CA PRO A 316 -9.84 4.07 29.36
C PRO A 316 -9.50 4.75 28.03
N VAL A 317 -8.92 3.99 27.12
CA VAL A 317 -8.64 4.39 25.76
C VAL A 317 -9.90 4.16 24.91
N VAL A 318 -10.57 5.27 24.56
CA VAL A 318 -11.77 5.25 23.71
C VAL A 318 -11.40 5.59 22.26
N ALA A 319 -11.71 4.70 21.33
CA ALA A 319 -11.54 4.92 19.89
C ALA A 319 -12.89 5.12 19.19
N VAL A 320 -12.98 6.13 18.32
CA VAL A 320 -14.15 6.43 17.51
C VAL A 320 -13.86 6.09 16.05
N LEU A 321 -14.66 5.24 15.42
CA LEU A 321 -14.41 4.72 14.08
C LEU A 321 -15.56 5.10 13.15
N GLY A 322 -15.25 5.75 12.03
CA GLY A 322 -16.20 6.01 10.94
C GLY A 322 -15.94 5.10 9.74
N SER A 323 -16.96 4.37 9.29
CA SER A 323 -16.91 3.54 8.08
C SER A 323 -16.85 4.36 6.79
N GLY A 324 -16.66 3.71 5.65
CA GLY A 324 -16.79 4.33 4.34
C GLY A 324 -18.23 4.52 3.88
N GLY A 325 -18.40 5.22 2.76
CA GLY A 325 -19.72 5.55 2.20
C GLY A 325 -19.82 6.90 1.48
N GLY A 326 -18.71 7.46 0.99
CA GLY A 326 -18.69 8.73 0.27
C GLY A 326 -19.29 9.90 1.07
N MET A 327 -20.10 10.73 0.42
CA MET A 327 -20.69 11.92 1.05
C MET A 327 -21.69 11.56 2.16
N ARG A 328 -22.34 10.40 2.08
CA ARG A 328 -23.20 9.88 3.16
C ARG A 328 -22.40 9.65 4.43
N ALA A 329 -21.23 9.02 4.33
CA ALA A 329 -20.35 8.81 5.48
C ALA A 329 -19.83 10.13 6.04
N LEU A 330 -19.40 11.06 5.19
CA LEU A 330 -18.99 12.40 5.63
C LEU A 330 -20.09 13.09 6.45
N THR A 331 -21.30 13.18 5.90
CA THR A 331 -22.44 13.86 6.54
C THR A 331 -22.88 13.16 7.82
N SER A 332 -22.96 11.83 7.80
CA SER A 332 -23.36 11.02 8.96
C SER A 332 -22.37 11.13 10.10
N PHE A 333 -21.07 11.20 9.77
CA PHE A 333 -20.03 11.30 10.80
C PHE A 333 -20.04 12.65 11.50
N TYR A 334 -20.28 13.75 10.79
CA TYR A 334 -20.53 15.06 11.40
C TYR A 334 -21.68 15.01 12.43
N GLY A 335 -22.80 14.37 12.09
CA GLY A 335 -23.92 14.19 13.00
C GLY A 335 -23.56 13.37 14.24
N SER A 336 -22.85 12.26 14.03
CA SER A 336 -22.39 11.39 15.12
C SER A 336 -21.44 12.12 16.08
N LEU A 337 -20.46 12.86 15.55
CA LEU A 337 -19.53 13.67 16.33
C LEU A 337 -20.24 14.81 17.09
N ALA A 338 -21.24 15.45 16.49
CA ALA A 338 -22.06 16.44 17.16
C ALA A 338 -22.85 15.83 18.34
N GLY A 339 -23.35 14.61 18.18
CA GLY A 339 -23.99 13.86 19.26
C GLY A 339 -23.01 13.60 20.41
N LEU A 340 -21.78 13.15 20.11
CA LEU A 340 -20.74 12.92 21.10
C LEU A 340 -20.31 14.22 21.80
N GLN A 341 -20.18 15.33 21.06
CA GLN A 341 -19.85 16.64 21.64
C GLN A 341 -20.94 17.10 22.61
N GLN A 342 -22.21 16.96 22.23
CA GLN A 342 -23.35 17.33 23.08
C GLN A 342 -23.44 16.49 24.37
N LEU A 343 -22.97 15.25 24.35
CA LEU A 343 -22.87 14.39 25.53
C LEU A 343 -21.59 14.64 26.36
N GLY A 344 -20.68 15.52 25.90
CA GLY A 344 -19.38 15.73 26.54
C GLY A 344 -18.43 14.53 26.39
N LEU A 345 -18.65 13.69 25.38
CA LEU A 345 -17.88 12.45 25.14
C LEU A 345 -16.83 12.61 24.04
N LEU A 346 -16.86 13.69 23.25
CA LEU A 346 -15.83 13.95 22.25
C LEU A 346 -14.45 14.18 22.88
N ASP A 347 -14.40 14.88 24.02
CA ASP A 347 -13.17 15.04 24.81
C ASP A 347 -12.72 13.75 25.50
N ALA A 348 -13.61 12.78 25.66
CA ALA A 348 -13.28 11.45 26.18
C ALA A 348 -12.70 10.52 25.11
N ALA A 349 -12.75 10.88 23.83
CA ALA A 349 -12.13 10.11 22.75
C ALA A 349 -10.60 10.32 22.72
N MET A 350 -9.86 9.22 22.67
CA MET A 350 -8.42 9.18 22.47
C MET A 350 -8.08 9.20 20.99
N TYR A 351 -8.73 8.32 20.23
CA TYR A 351 -8.49 8.11 18.80
C TYR A 351 -9.76 8.41 18.00
N LEU A 352 -9.58 9.02 16.84
CA LEU A 352 -10.64 9.24 15.85
C LEU A 352 -10.15 8.71 14.50
N CYS A 353 -10.81 7.67 14.01
CA CYS A 353 -10.34 6.89 12.86
C CYS A 353 -11.37 6.94 11.73
N GLY A 354 -10.91 7.05 10.50
CA GLY A 354 -11.78 7.08 9.33
C GLY A 354 -11.26 6.26 8.16
N ILE A 355 -12.19 5.80 7.33
CA ILE A 355 -11.92 5.18 6.03
C ILE A 355 -12.85 5.78 4.97
N SER A 356 -12.41 5.83 3.70
CA SER A 356 -13.18 6.39 2.60
C SER A 356 -13.81 7.75 2.95
N GLY A 357 -15.11 7.96 2.71
CA GLY A 357 -15.83 9.20 3.01
C GLY A 357 -15.70 9.74 4.44
N SER A 358 -15.47 8.89 5.46
CA SER A 358 -15.17 9.38 6.82
C SER A 358 -13.82 10.09 6.90
N THR A 359 -12.84 9.73 6.06
CA THR A 359 -11.57 10.47 5.98
C THR A 359 -11.76 11.91 5.51
N TRP A 360 -12.75 12.17 4.64
CA TRP A 360 -13.08 13.50 4.16
C TRP A 360 -13.63 14.40 5.29
N CYS A 361 -14.47 13.84 6.17
CA CYS A 361 -14.93 14.54 7.38
C CYS A 361 -13.74 14.89 8.30
N LEU A 362 -12.89 13.89 8.63
CA LEU A 362 -11.72 14.10 9.48
C LEU A 362 -10.78 15.14 8.87
N SER A 363 -10.30 14.92 7.65
CA SER A 363 -9.36 15.84 7.00
C SER A 363 -9.89 17.28 6.88
N THR A 364 -11.19 17.48 6.72
CA THR A 364 -11.82 18.82 6.74
C THR A 364 -11.85 19.43 8.15
N LEU A 365 -12.19 18.64 9.17
CA LEU A 365 -12.21 19.10 10.57
C LEU A 365 -10.81 19.49 11.07
N TYR A 366 -9.80 18.68 10.75
CA TYR A 366 -8.43 18.87 11.26
C TYR A 366 -7.66 19.99 10.56
N GLN A 367 -8.27 20.70 9.60
CA GLN A 367 -7.76 22.01 9.13
C GLN A 367 -7.86 23.09 10.21
N ASP A 368 -8.76 22.92 11.17
CA ASP A 368 -8.88 23.80 12.32
C ASP A 368 -8.22 23.14 13.55
N PRO A 369 -7.10 23.69 14.07
CA PRO A 369 -6.38 23.11 15.20
C PRO A 369 -7.20 22.96 16.49
N ASP A 370 -8.34 23.66 16.62
CA ASP A 370 -9.18 23.66 17.82
C ASP A 370 -10.60 23.16 17.53
N TRP A 371 -10.81 22.41 16.44
CA TRP A 371 -12.15 22.06 15.95
C TRP A 371 -13.06 21.41 17.00
N SER A 372 -12.54 20.50 17.83
CA SER A 372 -13.35 19.78 18.83
C SER A 372 -13.74 20.65 20.02
N GLN A 373 -13.00 21.75 20.23
CA GLN A 373 -13.19 22.71 21.32
C GLN A 373 -14.18 23.83 20.94
N LYS A 374 -14.59 23.87 19.66
CA LYS A 374 -15.59 24.81 19.13
C LYS A 374 -16.92 24.09 18.92
N ASP A 375 -18.01 24.84 18.85
CA ASP A 375 -19.29 24.27 18.45
C ASP A 375 -19.21 23.70 17.02
N LEU A 376 -19.47 22.41 16.87
CA LEU A 376 -19.46 21.72 15.59
C LEU A 376 -20.50 22.27 14.61
N GLN A 377 -21.53 22.99 15.06
CA GLN A 377 -22.56 23.56 14.19
C GLN A 377 -21.98 24.48 13.09
N ASP A 378 -20.92 25.22 13.37
CA ASP A 378 -20.28 26.05 12.34
C ASP A 378 -19.55 25.20 11.29
N ALA A 379 -18.91 24.11 11.69
CA ALA A 379 -18.29 23.16 10.77
C ALA A 379 -19.35 22.42 9.93
N ILE A 380 -20.46 22.01 10.56
CA ILE A 380 -21.61 21.38 9.90
C ILE A 380 -22.24 22.33 8.88
N ARG A 381 -22.39 23.62 9.20
CA ARG A 381 -22.94 24.61 8.26
C ARG A 381 -22.03 24.81 7.05
N ARG A 382 -20.70 24.84 7.25
CA ARG A 382 -19.74 24.88 6.14
C ARG A 382 -19.84 23.62 5.27
N ALA A 383 -19.87 22.45 5.90
CA ALA A 383 -20.05 21.18 5.21
C ALA A 383 -21.37 21.16 4.40
N GLN A 384 -22.49 21.62 4.97
CA GLN A 384 -23.76 21.76 4.25
C GLN A 384 -23.63 22.63 3.00
N GLY A 385 -23.00 23.81 3.13
CA GLY A 385 -22.77 24.71 2.00
C GLY A 385 -21.97 24.05 0.87
N THR A 386 -20.97 23.23 1.22
CA THR A 386 -20.17 22.50 0.23
C THR A 386 -20.88 21.28 -0.34
N VAL A 387 -21.63 20.53 0.48
CA VAL A 387 -22.34 19.32 0.04
C VAL A 387 -23.52 19.69 -0.86
N SER A 388 -24.25 20.74 -0.53
CA SER A 388 -25.42 21.20 -1.29
C SER A 388 -25.09 22.06 -2.51
N SER A 389 -23.82 22.42 -2.73
CA SER A 389 -23.43 23.15 -3.94
C SER A 389 -23.42 22.26 -5.18
N SER A 390 -23.60 22.87 -6.35
CA SER A 390 -23.44 22.16 -7.62
C SER A 390 -22.00 21.67 -7.81
N LYS A 391 -21.86 20.40 -8.16
CA LYS A 391 -20.57 19.77 -8.48
C LYS A 391 -20.20 19.89 -9.95
N ALA A 392 -21.07 20.45 -10.79
CA ALA A 392 -20.86 20.59 -12.23
C ALA A 392 -19.61 21.42 -12.58
N GLY A 393 -19.26 22.40 -11.73
CA GLY A 393 -18.08 23.23 -11.92
C GLY A 393 -16.75 22.45 -11.82
N ALA A 394 -16.73 21.26 -11.21
CA ALA A 394 -15.55 20.38 -11.20
C ALA A 394 -15.15 19.96 -12.63
N PHE A 395 -16.12 19.93 -13.54
CA PHE A 395 -15.94 19.51 -14.93
C PHE A 395 -15.97 20.68 -15.91
N SER A 396 -15.80 21.92 -15.43
CA SER A 396 -15.66 23.07 -16.31
C SER A 396 -14.34 23.00 -17.11
N PRO A 397 -14.27 23.58 -18.32
CA PRO A 397 -13.03 23.59 -19.10
C PRO A 397 -11.82 24.17 -18.34
N GLU A 398 -12.05 25.19 -17.51
CA GLU A 398 -11.02 25.82 -16.68
C GLU A 398 -10.51 24.86 -15.60
N ARG A 399 -11.42 24.12 -14.94
CA ARG A 399 -11.04 23.13 -13.91
C ARG A 399 -10.36 21.91 -14.50
N LEU A 400 -10.84 21.38 -15.62
CA LEU A 400 -10.17 20.29 -16.32
C LEU A 400 -8.77 20.70 -16.76
N LYS A 401 -8.59 21.92 -17.29
CA LYS A 401 -7.26 22.44 -17.63
C LYS A 401 -6.34 22.51 -16.40
N TYR A 402 -6.84 22.97 -15.26
CA TYR A 402 -6.09 22.96 -14.00
C TYR A 402 -5.67 21.55 -13.61
N TYR A 403 -6.56 20.55 -13.67
CA TYR A 403 -6.22 19.17 -13.35
C TYR A 403 -5.10 18.63 -14.26
N PHE A 404 -5.18 18.87 -15.57
CA PHE A 404 -4.11 18.45 -16.49
C PHE A 404 -2.79 19.16 -16.21
N GLN A 405 -2.80 20.41 -15.76
CA GLN A 405 -1.58 21.13 -15.37
C GLN A 405 -0.93 20.51 -14.14
N GLU A 406 -1.72 20.19 -13.12
CA GLU A 406 -1.24 19.53 -11.89
C GLU A 406 -0.68 18.13 -12.18
N LEU A 407 -1.41 17.30 -12.94
CA LEU A 407 -0.95 15.95 -13.29
C LEU A 407 0.32 15.98 -14.16
N ASN A 408 0.42 16.92 -15.10
CA ASN A 408 1.66 17.10 -15.87
C ASN A 408 2.83 17.58 -14.98
N ALA A 409 2.57 18.45 -14.00
CA ALA A 409 3.60 18.88 -13.06
C ALA A 409 4.11 17.70 -12.21
N MET A 410 3.24 16.76 -11.84
CA MET A 410 3.61 15.51 -11.17
C MET A 410 4.51 14.63 -12.04
N GLU A 411 4.14 14.41 -13.30
CA GLU A 411 4.95 13.62 -14.26
C GLU A 411 6.33 14.26 -14.49
N ILE A 412 6.39 15.58 -14.63
CA ILE A 412 7.66 16.32 -14.77
C ILE A 412 8.53 16.19 -13.51
N ALA A 413 7.91 16.11 -12.33
CA ALA A 413 8.60 15.86 -11.06
C ALA A 413 9.03 14.39 -10.87
N GLY A 414 8.72 13.50 -11.81
CA GLY A 414 9.10 12.08 -11.77
C GLY A 414 8.09 11.17 -11.08
N ARG A 415 6.92 11.68 -10.68
CA ARG A 415 5.81 10.88 -10.14
C ARG A 415 4.80 10.55 -11.23
N LYS A 416 4.48 9.27 -11.38
CA LYS A 416 3.48 8.83 -12.36
C LYS A 416 2.09 9.25 -11.91
N ALA A 417 1.39 9.97 -12.77
CA ALA A 417 0.02 10.38 -12.55
C ALA A 417 -0.95 9.19 -12.74
N SER A 418 -2.00 9.14 -11.94
CA SER A 418 -3.03 8.10 -11.99
C SER A 418 -4.46 8.66 -11.95
N PHE A 419 -5.46 7.80 -12.20
CA PHE A 419 -6.85 8.15 -11.97
C PHE A 419 -7.16 8.48 -10.51
N THR A 420 -6.40 7.92 -9.57
CA THR A 420 -6.54 8.24 -8.15
C THR A 420 -6.11 9.69 -7.88
N ASP A 421 -5.07 10.18 -8.55
CA ASP A 421 -4.62 11.57 -8.42
C ASP A 421 -5.63 12.55 -9.02
N LEU A 422 -6.17 12.24 -10.20
CA LEU A 422 -7.26 13.01 -10.80
C LEU A 422 -8.49 13.04 -9.88
N TRP A 423 -8.85 11.89 -9.31
CA TRP A 423 -9.95 11.80 -8.35
C TRP A 423 -9.69 12.64 -7.09
N GLY A 424 -8.45 12.66 -6.59
CA GLY A 424 -8.05 13.55 -5.49
C GLY A 424 -8.33 15.03 -5.78
N LEU A 425 -8.02 15.50 -6.99
CA LEU A 425 -8.31 16.89 -7.42
C LEU A 425 -9.81 17.17 -7.61
N ILE A 426 -10.59 16.16 -7.99
CA ILE A 426 -12.06 16.27 -8.07
C ILE A 426 -12.65 16.32 -6.65
N VAL A 427 -12.18 15.48 -5.73
CA VAL A 427 -12.57 15.48 -4.31
C VAL A 427 -12.20 16.82 -3.67
N GLU A 428 -11.03 17.39 -3.96
CA GLU A 428 -10.67 18.74 -3.55
C GLU A 428 -11.73 19.75 -3.96
N TYR A 429 -12.19 19.71 -5.22
CA TYR A 429 -13.27 20.59 -5.67
C TYR A 429 -14.58 20.31 -4.93
N PHE A 430 -14.92 19.03 -4.69
CA PHE A 430 -16.15 18.66 -4.00
C PHE A 430 -16.20 19.16 -2.55
N LEU A 431 -15.05 19.14 -1.85
CA LEU A 431 -14.94 19.52 -0.45
C LEU A 431 -14.65 21.01 -0.25
N GLN A 432 -13.83 21.62 -1.12
CA GLN A 432 -13.30 22.97 -0.92
C GLN A 432 -13.73 23.97 -2.00
N GLN A 433 -14.08 23.51 -3.21
CA GLN A 433 -14.38 24.31 -4.42
C GLN A 433 -13.24 25.24 -4.89
N LYS A 434 -12.10 25.20 -4.20
CA LYS A 434 -10.88 25.95 -4.45
C LYS A 434 -9.68 25.02 -4.22
N GLU A 435 -8.52 25.48 -4.66
CA GLU A 435 -7.26 24.82 -4.35
C GLU A 435 -7.01 24.83 -2.84
N ASP A 436 -6.60 23.68 -2.32
CA ASP A 436 -6.26 23.48 -0.92
C ASP A 436 -4.81 22.98 -0.81
N PRO A 437 -3.87 23.83 -0.37
CA PRO A 437 -2.46 23.44 -0.25
C PRO A 437 -2.17 22.61 1.00
N SER A 438 -3.19 22.34 1.84
CA SER A 438 -3.03 21.65 3.12
C SER A 438 -2.44 20.25 2.96
N LYS A 439 -1.69 19.83 3.97
CA LYS A 439 -1.00 18.54 4.03
C LYS A 439 -1.42 17.75 5.27
N LEU A 440 -1.01 16.49 5.35
CA LEU A 440 -1.32 15.67 6.52
C LEU A 440 -0.46 16.10 7.72
N SER A 441 0.81 16.47 7.50
CA SER A 441 1.69 16.99 8.54
C SER A 441 1.19 18.30 9.17
N ASP A 442 0.42 19.12 8.44
CA ASP A 442 -0.18 20.36 9.00
C ASP A 442 -1.12 20.05 10.18
N GLN A 443 -1.71 18.84 10.21
CA GLN A 443 -2.58 18.42 11.31
C GLN A 443 -1.84 18.16 12.62
N GLN A 444 -0.50 18.17 12.63
CA GLN A 444 0.28 18.08 13.87
C GLN A 444 -0.11 19.21 14.84
N GLU A 445 -0.41 20.41 14.34
CA GLU A 445 -0.85 21.53 15.19
C GLU A 445 -2.21 21.24 15.87
N ALA A 446 -3.07 20.42 15.25
CA ALA A 446 -4.35 20.00 15.81
C ALA A 446 -4.22 18.95 16.94
N VAL A 447 -3.05 18.33 17.11
CA VAL A 447 -2.83 17.28 18.14
C VAL A 447 -1.69 17.58 19.10
N LYS A 448 -0.85 18.58 18.82
CA LYS A 448 0.31 18.98 19.62
C LYS A 448 0.03 19.22 21.11
N TRP A 449 -1.14 19.78 21.41
CA TRP A 449 -1.61 20.06 22.78
C TRP A 449 -2.60 19.02 23.29
N ALA A 450 -2.82 17.93 22.53
CA ALA A 450 -3.83 16.92 22.77
C ALA A 450 -5.25 17.49 22.92
N GLN A 451 -5.53 18.60 22.23
CA GLN A 451 -6.81 19.30 22.27
C GLN A 451 -7.88 18.59 21.44
N ASN A 452 -7.51 17.89 20.36
CA ASN A 452 -8.40 17.01 19.61
C ASN A 452 -8.02 15.53 19.82
N PRO A 453 -8.94 14.58 19.55
CA PRO A 453 -8.57 13.17 19.42
C PRO A 453 -7.48 12.97 18.37
N TYR A 454 -6.69 11.90 18.47
CA TYR A 454 -5.64 11.60 17.50
C TYR A 454 -6.24 11.04 16.20
N PRO A 455 -6.04 11.70 15.03
CA PRO A 455 -6.62 11.25 13.78
C PRO A 455 -5.81 10.10 13.20
N ILE A 456 -6.51 9.06 12.76
CA ILE A 456 -5.92 7.92 12.05
C ILE A 456 -6.71 7.68 10.77
N TYR A 457 -6.01 7.65 9.64
CA TYR A 457 -6.59 7.36 8.33
C TYR A 457 -6.08 6.02 7.81
N ALA A 458 -6.93 5.32 7.07
CA ALA A 458 -6.66 3.97 6.61
C ALA A 458 -6.61 3.85 5.09
N ALA A 459 -5.60 3.15 4.59
CA ALA A 459 -5.57 2.59 3.24
C ALA A 459 -5.18 1.11 3.30
N VAL A 460 -5.37 0.40 2.19
CA VAL A 460 -4.91 -0.98 2.03
C VAL A 460 -3.95 -1.03 0.85
N ASN A 461 -2.80 -1.66 1.04
CA ASN A 461 -1.91 -2.02 -0.06
C ASN A 461 -2.41 -3.31 -0.72
N VAL A 462 -2.60 -3.25 -2.03
CA VAL A 462 -3.03 -4.37 -2.87
C VAL A 462 -1.94 -4.76 -3.87
N ARG A 463 -2.16 -5.86 -4.60
CA ARG A 463 -1.25 -6.31 -5.66
C ARG A 463 -1.99 -6.46 -6.99
N PRO A 464 -1.41 -5.99 -8.12
CA PRO A 464 -2.07 -6.05 -9.43
C PRO A 464 -2.43 -7.46 -9.91
N ASN A 465 -1.69 -8.48 -9.46
CA ASN A 465 -1.85 -9.88 -9.91
C ASN A 465 -2.54 -10.78 -8.86
N MET A 466 -3.15 -10.21 -7.82
CA MET A 466 -3.73 -10.96 -6.71
C MET A 466 -5.10 -10.41 -6.34
N SER A 467 -6.01 -11.28 -5.89
CA SER A 467 -7.30 -10.79 -5.39
C SER A 467 -7.11 -10.02 -4.08
N SER A 468 -7.90 -8.98 -3.85
CA SER A 468 -7.91 -8.21 -2.60
C SER A 468 -8.32 -9.05 -1.39
N ASP A 469 -9.10 -10.11 -1.62
CA ASP A 469 -9.51 -11.07 -0.58
C ASP A 469 -8.34 -11.97 -0.14
N ASP A 470 -7.37 -12.19 -1.03
CA ASP A 470 -6.17 -13.01 -0.78
C ASP A 470 -4.95 -12.19 -0.29
N PHE A 471 -4.93 -10.86 -0.50
CA PHE A 471 -3.82 -10.00 -0.09
C PHE A 471 -4.28 -8.55 0.19
N ALA A 472 -4.41 -8.21 1.47
CA ALA A 472 -4.70 -6.86 1.94
C ALA A 472 -3.79 -6.50 3.12
N GLU A 473 -2.91 -5.53 2.93
CA GLU A 473 -2.03 -5.03 3.99
C GLU A 473 -2.41 -3.61 4.39
N TRP A 474 -2.84 -3.44 5.64
CA TRP A 474 -3.27 -2.15 6.16
C TRP A 474 -2.10 -1.19 6.28
N CYS A 475 -2.24 -0.04 5.62
CA CYS A 475 -1.35 1.11 5.72
C CYS A 475 -2.03 2.18 6.57
N GLU A 476 -1.34 2.62 7.60
CA GLU A 476 -1.81 3.60 8.56
C GLU A 476 -1.23 4.97 8.23
N PHE A 477 -2.06 6.01 8.32
CA PHE A 477 -1.66 7.40 8.13
C PHE A 477 -2.04 8.22 9.36
N THR A 478 -1.07 8.95 9.89
CA THR A 478 -1.24 9.85 11.03
C THR A 478 -0.54 11.18 10.74
N PRO A 479 -0.73 12.23 11.56
CA PRO A 479 0.02 13.48 11.38
C PRO A 479 1.54 13.33 11.55
N TYR A 480 2.01 12.27 12.24
CA TYR A 480 3.44 12.09 12.56
C TYR A 480 4.12 11.00 11.73
N GLU A 481 3.44 9.89 11.47
CA GLU A 481 4.00 8.79 10.69
C GLU A 481 2.99 8.10 9.77
N VAL A 482 3.52 7.51 8.70
CA VAL A 482 2.81 6.65 7.75
C VAL A 482 3.52 5.31 7.69
N GLY A 483 2.80 4.19 7.73
CA GLY A 483 3.48 2.90 7.66
C GLY A 483 2.64 1.64 7.75
N PHE A 484 3.34 0.51 7.71
CA PHE A 484 2.77 -0.82 7.81
C PHE A 484 3.09 -1.46 9.15
N ARG A 485 2.08 -1.57 10.00
CA ARG A 485 2.19 -2.25 11.31
C ARG A 485 2.59 -3.71 11.14
N LYS A 486 2.12 -4.39 10.09
CA LYS A 486 2.50 -5.78 9.76
C LYS A 486 4.02 -5.97 9.77
N TYR A 487 4.77 -5.01 9.22
CA TYR A 487 6.23 -5.06 9.13
C TYR A 487 6.95 -4.28 10.24
N GLY A 488 6.20 -3.50 11.04
CA GLY A 488 6.78 -2.56 12.00
C GLY A 488 7.67 -1.53 11.31
N ALA A 489 7.24 -1.01 10.16
CA ALA A 489 8.01 -0.07 9.34
C ALA A 489 7.20 1.20 9.05
N PHE A 490 7.77 2.35 9.41
CA PHE A 490 7.14 3.66 9.30
C PHE A 490 8.10 4.70 8.76
N VAL A 491 7.56 5.70 8.09
CA VAL A 491 8.26 6.93 7.70
C VAL A 491 7.56 8.12 8.34
N ARG A 492 8.26 9.25 8.46
CA ARG A 492 7.61 10.50 8.80
C ARG A 492 6.60 10.88 7.72
N THR A 493 5.50 11.48 8.11
CA THR A 493 4.43 11.87 7.18
C THR A 493 4.93 12.78 6.06
N GLU A 494 5.86 13.68 6.35
CA GLU A 494 6.45 14.62 5.41
C GLU A 494 7.37 13.96 4.37
N ASP A 495 7.82 12.73 4.63
CA ASP A 495 8.67 11.95 3.72
C ASP A 495 7.87 10.85 3.00
N PHE A 496 6.56 10.75 3.24
CA PHE A 496 5.70 9.83 2.49
C PHE A 496 5.75 10.16 1.00
N ASP A 497 5.80 9.10 0.17
CA ASP A 497 5.96 9.19 -1.29
C ASP A 497 7.30 9.80 -1.75
N SER A 498 8.30 9.79 -0.87
CA SER A 498 9.71 9.94 -1.23
C SER A 498 10.35 8.59 -1.59
N GLU A 499 11.53 8.64 -2.20
CA GLU A 499 12.24 7.45 -2.65
C GLU A 499 13.18 6.94 -1.55
N PHE A 500 13.02 5.67 -1.17
CA PHE A 500 13.89 5.02 -0.19
C PHE A 500 14.56 3.77 -0.74
N PHE A 501 15.73 3.45 -0.17
CA PHE A 501 16.42 2.20 -0.40
C PHE A 501 17.19 1.80 0.85
N MET A 502 17.08 0.53 1.27
CA MET A 502 17.76 0.03 2.48
C MET A 502 17.46 0.88 3.73
N GLY A 503 16.24 1.39 3.84
CA GLY A 503 15.81 2.24 4.94
C GLY A 503 16.40 3.66 4.95
N ARG A 504 17.00 4.09 3.84
CA ARG A 504 17.55 5.43 3.62
C ARG A 504 16.74 6.23 2.64
N LEU A 505 16.57 7.51 2.92
CA LEU A 505 15.97 8.47 2.00
C LEU A 505 16.98 8.76 0.87
N VAL A 506 16.72 8.22 -0.31
CA VAL A 506 17.57 8.38 -1.50
C VAL A 506 17.25 9.69 -2.21
N GLN A 507 15.97 10.00 -2.36
CA GLN A 507 15.49 11.23 -2.98
C GLN A 507 14.23 11.70 -2.27
N LYS A 508 14.31 12.91 -1.70
CA LYS A 508 13.18 13.55 -1.04
C LYS A 508 12.27 14.20 -2.08
N HIS A 509 11.00 13.84 -2.04
CA HIS A 509 9.94 14.52 -2.78
C HIS A 509 9.14 15.44 -1.86
N PRO A 510 8.48 16.49 -2.38
CA PRO A 510 7.55 17.29 -1.58
C PRO A 510 6.39 16.44 -1.06
N GLU A 511 6.02 16.62 0.21
CA GLU A 511 4.84 15.96 0.78
C GLU A 511 3.59 16.25 -0.08
N PRO A 512 2.81 15.23 -0.45
CA PRO A 512 1.60 15.42 -1.25
C PRO A 512 0.56 16.26 -0.49
N ARG A 513 -0.19 17.06 -1.25
CA ARG A 513 -1.39 17.73 -0.73
C ARG A 513 -2.38 16.69 -0.21
N ILE A 514 -3.12 17.04 0.84
CA ILE A 514 -4.06 16.14 1.51
C ILE A 514 -5.15 15.63 0.55
N CYS A 515 -5.47 16.37 -0.52
CA CYS A 515 -6.42 15.94 -1.52
C CYS A 515 -6.00 14.67 -2.28
N PHE A 516 -4.70 14.45 -2.50
CA PHE A 516 -4.22 13.20 -3.09
C PHE A 516 -4.38 12.03 -2.13
N LEU A 517 -4.22 12.26 -0.82
CA LEU A 517 -4.51 11.26 0.21
C LEU A 517 -6.03 11.01 0.32
N GLN A 518 -6.87 12.04 0.25
CA GLN A 518 -8.33 11.89 0.20
C GLN A 518 -8.80 11.09 -1.03
N GLY A 519 -8.13 11.31 -2.18
CA GLY A 519 -8.33 10.53 -3.40
C GLY A 519 -7.94 9.06 -3.21
N MET A 520 -6.79 8.79 -2.59
CA MET A 520 -6.32 7.45 -2.25
C MET A 520 -7.24 6.73 -1.26
N TRP A 521 -7.57 7.37 -0.13
CA TRP A 521 -8.47 6.81 0.88
C TRP A 521 -9.88 6.59 0.34
N GLY A 522 -10.30 7.32 -0.69
CA GLY A 522 -11.58 7.20 -1.38
C GLY A 522 -11.48 6.65 -2.80
N SER A 523 -10.46 5.86 -3.14
CA SER A 523 -10.21 5.43 -4.52
C SER A 523 -11.25 4.43 -5.07
N ALA A 524 -12.14 3.89 -4.23
CA ALA A 524 -13.26 3.07 -4.66
C ALA A 524 -14.19 3.78 -5.68
N PHE A 525 -14.16 5.12 -5.69
CA PHE A 525 -14.91 5.95 -6.62
C PHE A 525 -14.17 6.24 -7.93
N ALA A 526 -12.85 6.08 -7.96
CA ALA A 526 -12.03 6.36 -9.15
C ALA A 526 -12.40 5.44 -10.33
N ALA A 527 -12.79 4.20 -10.04
CA ALA A 527 -13.30 3.26 -11.04
C ALA A 527 -14.66 3.64 -11.66
N SER A 528 -15.42 4.55 -11.02
CA SER A 528 -16.75 5.00 -11.46
C SER A 528 -16.75 6.44 -11.98
N LEU A 529 -15.58 7.02 -12.32
CA LEU A 529 -15.45 8.41 -12.75
C LEU A 529 -16.37 8.78 -13.94
N ASP A 530 -16.56 7.88 -14.88
CA ASP A 530 -17.49 8.07 -16.01
C ASP A 530 -18.94 8.17 -15.58
N ASP A 531 -19.40 7.28 -14.68
CA ASP A 531 -20.75 7.32 -14.12
C ASP A 531 -20.98 8.58 -13.28
N ILE A 532 -19.94 9.02 -12.57
CA ILE A 532 -19.96 10.27 -11.80
C ILE A 532 -20.11 11.46 -12.74
N CYS A 533 -19.32 11.53 -13.82
CA CYS A 533 -19.43 12.61 -14.80
C CYS A 533 -20.81 12.63 -15.50
N LEU A 534 -21.29 11.46 -15.91
CA LEU A 534 -22.63 11.29 -16.49
C LEU A 534 -23.73 11.80 -15.55
N LYS A 535 -23.65 11.44 -14.25
CA LYS A 535 -24.64 11.88 -13.26
C LYS A 535 -24.54 13.37 -12.93
N VAL A 536 -23.33 13.93 -12.90
CA VAL A 536 -23.09 15.32 -12.47
C VAL A 536 -23.37 16.33 -13.59
N VAL A 537 -23.05 16.01 -14.85
CA VAL A 537 -23.09 16.97 -15.97
C VAL A 537 -23.99 16.50 -17.13
N GLY A 538 -24.48 15.26 -17.12
CA GLY A 538 -25.32 14.71 -18.20
C GLY A 538 -24.56 14.40 -19.49
N ILE A 539 -23.22 14.51 -19.49
CA ILE A 539 -22.32 14.22 -20.61
C ILE A 539 -21.25 13.26 -20.08
N GLY A 540 -21.04 12.11 -20.73
CA GLY A 540 -19.96 11.19 -20.38
C GLY A 540 -18.60 11.76 -20.82
N LEU A 541 -17.50 11.34 -20.19
CA LEU A 541 -16.18 11.81 -20.56
C LEU A 541 -15.80 11.20 -21.92
N SER A 542 -16.05 11.92 -23.01
CA SER A 542 -15.80 11.42 -24.37
C SER A 542 -14.32 11.13 -24.66
N PHE A 543 -13.40 11.63 -23.83
CA PHE A 543 -11.98 11.27 -23.89
C PHE A 543 -11.65 9.93 -23.21
N LEU A 544 -12.55 9.42 -22.36
CA LEU A 544 -12.49 8.07 -21.78
C LEU A 544 -13.18 7.03 -22.67
N ASP A 545 -13.57 7.39 -23.90
CA ASP A 545 -14.13 6.46 -24.89
C ASP A 545 -13.21 5.27 -25.17
N SER A 546 -11.90 5.46 -25.08
CA SER A 546 -10.86 4.41 -25.13
C SER A 546 -10.95 3.37 -24.00
N PHE A 547 -11.68 3.69 -22.93
CA PHE A 547 -11.83 2.91 -21.70
C PHE A 547 -13.30 2.51 -21.42
N LYS A 548 -14.25 2.86 -22.32
CA LYS A 548 -15.69 2.57 -22.17
C LYS A 548 -16.03 1.08 -22.03
N ASP A 549 -15.26 0.20 -22.66
CA ASP A 549 -15.48 -1.26 -22.58
C ASP A 549 -15.12 -1.83 -21.19
N VAL A 550 -14.30 -1.11 -20.43
CA VAL A 550 -13.84 -1.47 -19.09
C VAL A 550 -14.82 -1.00 -18.01
N ILE A 551 -15.46 0.15 -18.23
CA ILE A 551 -16.35 0.83 -17.28
C ILE A 551 -17.74 0.16 -17.23
N LYS A 552 -18.20 -0.43 -18.35
CA LYS A 552 -19.46 -1.18 -18.43
C LYS A 552 -19.53 -2.42 -17.52
N VAL A 553 -18.39 -2.96 -17.10
CA VAL A 553 -18.30 -4.20 -16.30
C VAL A 553 -18.52 -3.94 -14.80
N VAL A 554 -18.28 -2.72 -14.31
CA VAL A 554 -18.42 -2.36 -12.89
C VAL A 554 -19.89 -2.27 -12.46
N ASP A 555 -20.80 -1.92 -13.37
CA ASP A 555 -22.23 -1.71 -13.09
C ASP A 555 -23.00 -3.03 -12.85
N ASP A 556 -22.57 -4.14 -13.46
CA ASP A 556 -23.18 -5.46 -13.26
C ASP A 556 -22.68 -6.19 -11.99
N CYS A 557 -21.51 -5.82 -11.45
CA CYS A 557 -20.87 -6.51 -10.31
C CYS A 557 -21.48 -6.20 -8.94
N ARG A 558 -22.23 -5.10 -8.78
CA ARG A 558 -22.91 -4.82 -7.50
C ARG A 558 -24.16 -5.68 -7.24
N ARG A 559 -24.53 -6.56 -8.18
CA ARG A 559 -25.70 -7.45 -8.07
C ARG A 559 -25.40 -8.88 -7.61
N PHE A 560 -24.14 -9.30 -7.50
CA PHE A 560 -23.81 -10.67 -7.11
C PHE A 560 -23.10 -10.71 -5.74
N HIS A 561 -23.84 -11.23 -4.76
CA HIS A 561 -23.42 -11.43 -3.38
C HIS A 561 -22.18 -12.32 -3.24
N PHE A 562 -21.34 -11.96 -2.26
CA PHE A 562 -20.46 -12.85 -1.52
C PHE A 562 -21.30 -13.80 -0.64
N ARG A 563 -21.58 -15.01 -1.13
CA ARG A 563 -21.98 -16.15 -0.28
C ARG A 563 -21.45 -17.46 -0.87
N ASP A 564 -20.36 -17.97 -0.32
CA ASP A 564 -20.22 -19.39 0.04
C ASP A 564 -18.95 -19.61 0.91
N PRO A 565 -19.09 -19.90 2.22
CA PRO A 565 -17.97 -20.15 3.14
C PRO A 565 -17.30 -21.54 2.97
N THR A 566 -17.76 -22.40 2.06
CA THR A 566 -17.42 -23.84 2.10
C THR A 566 -16.33 -24.32 1.14
N ARG A 567 -15.68 -23.45 0.35
CA ARG A 567 -14.60 -23.88 -0.58
C ARG A 567 -13.20 -23.63 -0.04
N LEU A 568 -12.76 -24.49 0.88
CA LEU A 568 -11.35 -24.76 1.12
C LEU A 568 -11.06 -26.24 0.81
N LYS A 569 -10.30 -26.47 -0.27
CA LYS A 569 -9.22 -27.49 -0.39
C LYS A 569 -8.70 -27.55 -1.83
N THR A 570 -7.36 -27.57 -1.96
CA THR A 570 -6.52 -27.80 -3.15
C THR A 570 -6.38 -26.60 -4.11
N ARG A 571 -5.22 -25.93 -4.09
CA ARG A 571 -4.79 -25.01 -5.15
C ARG A 571 -4.36 -25.84 -6.36
N LEU A 572 -5.24 -25.92 -7.35
CA LEU A 572 -4.89 -26.17 -8.75
C LEU A 572 -5.10 -24.81 -9.44
N VAL A 573 -4.07 -24.25 -10.07
CA VAL A 573 -4.24 -23.05 -10.90
C VAL A 573 -4.98 -23.50 -12.16
N ILE A 574 -6.30 -23.46 -12.09
CA ILE A 574 -7.18 -23.57 -13.25
C ILE A 574 -7.51 -22.12 -13.64
N PRO A 575 -7.40 -21.72 -14.93
CA PRO A 575 -7.77 -20.39 -15.36
C PRO A 575 -9.21 -20.12 -14.97
N GLY A 576 -9.42 -19.19 -14.04
CA GLY A 576 -10.74 -18.70 -13.69
C GLY A 576 -11.41 -18.16 -14.95
N GLY A 577 -12.70 -18.42 -15.10
CA GLY A 577 -13.45 -18.02 -16.30
C GLY A 577 -13.35 -16.52 -16.62
N PRO A 578 -13.79 -16.10 -17.82
CA PRO A 578 -13.46 -14.80 -18.44
C PRO A 578 -13.72 -13.56 -17.57
N LEU A 579 -14.64 -13.64 -16.62
CA LEU A 579 -15.09 -12.52 -15.78
C LEU A 579 -14.18 -12.21 -14.59
N LEU A 580 -13.48 -13.21 -14.03
CA LEU A 580 -12.48 -12.98 -12.96
C LEU A 580 -11.17 -12.43 -13.56
N GLN A 581 -10.87 -12.87 -14.79
CA GLN A 581 -9.73 -12.40 -15.56
C GLN A 581 -9.86 -10.91 -15.88
N ILE A 582 -11.04 -10.42 -16.26
CA ILE A 582 -11.29 -9.00 -16.59
C ILE A 582 -11.22 -8.08 -15.36
N PHE A 583 -11.72 -8.52 -14.19
CA PHE A 583 -11.56 -7.77 -12.93
C PHE A 583 -10.08 -7.64 -12.56
N GLN A 584 -9.33 -8.73 -12.69
CA GLN A 584 -7.87 -8.69 -12.53
C GLN A 584 -7.20 -7.82 -13.61
N ASP A 585 -7.67 -7.85 -14.86
CA ASP A 585 -7.10 -7.06 -15.97
C ASP A 585 -7.34 -5.54 -15.82
N PHE A 586 -8.43 -5.11 -15.17
CA PHE A 586 -8.67 -3.71 -14.82
C PHE A 586 -7.69 -3.17 -13.77
N PHE A 587 -7.41 -3.98 -12.73
CA PHE A 587 -6.38 -3.70 -11.73
C PHE A 587 -4.94 -3.94 -12.24
N LYS A 588 -4.76 -4.72 -13.32
CA LYS A 588 -3.49 -4.83 -14.05
C LYS A 588 -3.16 -3.59 -14.88
N SER A 589 -4.15 -2.75 -15.22
CA SER A 589 -3.86 -1.49 -15.88
C SER A 589 -3.23 -0.54 -14.85
N ARG A 590 -1.97 -0.15 -15.07
CA ARG A 590 -1.17 0.80 -14.25
C ARG A 590 -1.80 2.20 -14.09
N VAL A 591 -3.05 2.38 -14.52
CA VAL A 591 -3.74 3.66 -14.67
C VAL A 591 -4.75 3.91 -13.54
N THR A 592 -5.30 2.86 -12.90
CA THR A 592 -6.40 2.98 -11.93
C THR A 592 -5.95 3.14 -10.47
N CYS A 593 -4.86 2.47 -10.05
CA CYS A 593 -4.26 2.63 -8.74
C CYS A 593 -3.02 3.54 -8.82
N GLY A 594 -2.94 4.56 -7.97
CA GLY A 594 -1.75 5.42 -7.88
C GLY A 594 -0.51 4.62 -7.45
N GLU A 595 0.57 4.75 -8.20
CA GLU A 595 1.86 4.13 -7.86
C GLU A 595 2.57 5.03 -6.85
N THR A 596 2.74 4.54 -5.63
CA THR A 596 3.47 5.24 -4.56
C THR A 596 4.84 4.59 -4.37
N PHE A 597 5.88 5.36 -4.10
CA PHE A 597 7.21 4.79 -3.83
C PHE A 597 7.20 3.90 -2.58
N ASN A 598 7.77 2.70 -2.70
CA ASN A 598 7.88 1.77 -1.57
C ASN A 598 9.03 2.16 -0.64
N PHE A 599 8.70 2.73 0.52
CA PHE A 599 9.71 3.10 1.51
C PHE A 599 10.43 1.90 2.16
N MET A 600 9.91 0.67 1.98
CA MET A 600 10.56 -0.57 2.42
C MET A 600 11.44 -1.21 1.34
N LYS A 601 11.61 -0.56 0.17
CA LYS A 601 12.37 -1.13 -0.95
C LYS A 601 13.80 -1.48 -0.53
N GLY A 602 14.20 -2.71 -0.84
CA GLY A 602 15.51 -3.24 -0.51
C GLY A 602 15.61 -3.87 0.89
N LEU A 603 14.61 -3.69 1.77
CA LEU A 603 14.61 -4.40 3.04
C LEU A 603 14.30 -5.88 2.83
N TYR A 604 14.90 -6.73 3.65
CA TYR A 604 14.70 -8.18 3.57
C TYR A 604 13.89 -8.69 4.75
N LEU A 605 13.22 -9.83 4.56
CA LEU A 605 12.56 -10.51 5.68
C LEU A 605 13.58 -11.30 6.49
N HIS A 606 13.48 -11.19 7.82
CA HIS A 606 14.27 -11.94 8.77
C HIS A 606 13.93 -13.43 8.67
N LYS A 607 14.90 -14.33 8.82
CA LYS A 607 14.71 -15.79 8.66
C LYS A 607 13.56 -16.40 9.49
N ASP A 608 13.26 -15.77 10.62
CA ASP A 608 12.27 -16.21 11.60
C ASP A 608 11.02 -15.31 11.65
N TYR A 609 10.80 -14.44 10.65
CA TYR A 609 9.71 -13.45 10.66
C TYR A 609 8.33 -14.06 10.95
N VAL A 610 8.04 -15.26 10.42
CA VAL A 610 6.78 -16.00 10.64
C VAL A 610 6.55 -16.42 12.10
N ASN A 611 7.61 -16.48 12.92
CA ASN A 611 7.50 -16.85 14.34
C ASN A 611 7.31 -15.64 15.26
N ILE A 612 7.37 -14.42 14.71
CA ILE A 612 7.19 -13.19 15.47
C ILE A 612 5.70 -12.94 15.66
N LYS A 613 5.20 -13.00 16.89
CA LYS A 613 3.78 -12.77 17.20
C LYS A 613 3.24 -11.43 16.70
N LYS A 614 4.11 -10.41 16.63
CA LYS A 614 3.77 -9.07 16.13
C LYS A 614 3.73 -8.98 14.60
N PHE A 615 4.39 -9.91 13.91
CA PHE A 615 4.14 -10.17 12.49
C PHE A 615 2.84 -10.95 12.44
N VAL A 616 1.74 -10.24 12.25
CA VAL A 616 0.40 -10.84 12.31
C VAL A 616 0.22 -11.75 11.09
N THR A 617 0.67 -13.01 11.22
CA THR A 617 0.53 -14.06 10.21
C THR A 617 -0.92 -14.48 10.12
N TRP A 618 -1.45 -14.59 8.91
CA TRP A 618 -2.70 -15.30 8.69
C TRP A 618 -2.52 -16.80 9.00
N ARG A 619 -3.49 -17.44 9.66
CA ARG A 619 -3.51 -18.90 9.79
C ARG A 619 -3.69 -19.58 8.41
N GLY A 620 -2.82 -20.53 8.05
CA GLY A 620 -2.98 -21.39 6.87
C GLY A 620 -1.97 -21.16 5.73
N THR A 621 -2.31 -21.57 4.50
CA THR A 621 -1.48 -21.46 3.28
C THR A 621 -1.52 -20.05 2.67
N HIS A 622 -1.44 -19.02 3.51
CA HIS A 622 -1.49 -17.61 3.10
C HIS A 622 -0.18 -17.16 2.45
N LEU A 623 -0.21 -16.05 1.71
CA LEU A 623 0.95 -15.47 1.01
C LEU A 623 2.11 -15.08 1.93
N ASP A 624 1.84 -14.97 3.23
CA ASP A 624 2.85 -14.73 4.24
C ASP A 624 3.87 -15.87 4.32
N ALA A 625 3.58 -17.04 3.74
CA ALA A 625 4.54 -18.14 3.56
C ALA A 625 5.54 -17.91 2.41
N PHE A 626 5.31 -16.92 1.54
CA PHE A 626 6.10 -16.61 0.35
C PHE A 626 6.77 -15.23 0.50
N PRO A 627 7.92 -15.13 1.17
CA PRO A 627 8.56 -13.85 1.50
C PRO A 627 8.99 -13.05 0.27
N ASN A 628 9.31 -13.71 -0.85
CA ASN A 628 9.64 -13.05 -2.12
C ASN A 628 8.42 -12.34 -2.75
N GLN A 629 7.22 -12.62 -2.25
CA GLN A 629 5.94 -12.03 -2.66
C GLN A 629 5.36 -11.14 -1.55
N LEU A 630 6.20 -10.64 -0.65
CA LEU A 630 5.80 -9.66 0.37
C LEU A 630 6.29 -8.27 -0.01
N THR A 631 5.64 -7.25 0.53
CA THR A 631 5.77 -5.85 0.09
C THR A 631 7.19 -5.27 0.13
N PRO A 632 8.10 -5.65 1.06
CA PRO A 632 9.50 -5.21 0.99
C PRO A 632 10.23 -5.58 -0.33
N MET A 633 9.75 -6.61 -1.03
CA MET A 633 10.32 -7.10 -2.28
C MET A 633 9.75 -6.42 -3.54
N GLU A 634 8.75 -5.55 -3.39
CA GLU A 634 8.12 -4.83 -4.50
C GLU A 634 8.79 -3.47 -4.77
N GLU A 635 8.73 -3.01 -6.02
CA GLU A 635 9.26 -1.69 -6.38
C GLU A 635 8.39 -0.54 -5.85
N SER A 636 7.07 -0.76 -5.83
CA SER A 636 6.07 0.29 -5.58
C SER A 636 4.93 -0.24 -4.71
N LEU A 637 4.24 0.67 -4.04
CA LEU A 637 3.01 0.43 -3.28
C LEU A 637 1.80 0.78 -4.13
N TYR A 638 0.74 0.00 -3.98
CA TYR A 638 -0.56 0.23 -4.62
C TYR A 638 -1.60 0.41 -3.54
N LEU A 639 -1.72 1.65 -3.07
CA LEU A 639 -2.59 1.98 -1.95
C LEU A 639 -3.99 2.34 -2.45
N VAL A 640 -5.00 1.70 -1.89
CA VAL A 640 -6.41 1.87 -2.24
C VAL A 640 -7.29 2.08 -1.01
N ASP A 641 -8.53 2.49 -1.26
CA ASP A 641 -9.58 2.62 -0.26
C ASP A 641 -9.72 1.31 0.53
N GLY A 642 -9.52 1.36 1.85
CA GLY A 642 -9.63 0.15 2.65
C GLY A 642 -11.07 -0.41 2.75
N GLY A 643 -12.08 0.32 2.23
CA GLY A 643 -13.42 -0.19 1.98
C GLY A 643 -13.47 -1.40 1.03
N PHE A 644 -12.40 -1.65 0.26
CA PHE A 644 -12.22 -2.90 -0.50
C PHE A 644 -11.91 -4.12 0.38
N SER A 645 -11.49 -3.93 1.63
CA SER A 645 -11.25 -5.01 2.59
C SER A 645 -12.34 -5.02 3.66
N ILE A 646 -12.13 -4.29 4.76
CA ILE A 646 -13.13 -4.10 5.81
C ILE A 646 -13.54 -2.64 5.75
N ASN A 647 -14.83 -2.36 5.54
CA ASN A 647 -15.32 -0.98 5.44
C ASN A 647 -15.32 -0.21 6.78
N SER A 648 -14.32 -0.41 7.64
CA SER A 648 -14.09 0.32 8.88
C SER A 648 -12.64 0.11 9.36
N PRO A 649 -12.01 1.11 10.00
CA PRO A 649 -10.60 1.05 10.38
C PRO A 649 -10.33 0.22 11.66
N PHE A 650 -11.13 -0.82 11.95
CA PHE A 650 -10.91 -1.72 13.08
C PHE A 650 -9.47 -2.28 13.16
N PRO A 651 -8.84 -2.74 12.05
CA PRO A 651 -7.47 -3.25 12.08
C PRO A 651 -6.41 -2.26 12.58
N LEU A 652 -6.69 -0.96 12.53
CA LEU A 652 -5.75 0.07 12.99
C LEU A 652 -5.83 0.29 14.51
N VAL A 653 -6.98 0.06 15.13
CA VAL A 653 -7.18 0.33 16.57
C VAL A 653 -7.10 -0.92 17.44
N LEU A 654 -7.32 -2.10 16.87
CA LEU A 654 -7.28 -3.39 17.59
C LEU A 654 -5.87 -3.90 17.89
N GLN A 655 -4.87 -3.03 17.73
CA GLN A 655 -3.48 -3.37 17.97
C GLN A 655 -3.17 -3.33 19.46
N PRO A 656 -2.42 -4.31 19.99
CA PRO A 656 -2.06 -4.34 21.42
C PRO A 656 -1.35 -3.08 21.90
N GLU A 657 -0.58 -2.42 21.02
CA GLU A 657 0.18 -1.22 21.36
C GLU A 657 -0.68 0.02 21.66
N ARG A 658 -1.93 0.07 21.17
CA ARG A 658 -2.88 1.14 21.47
C ARG A 658 -3.77 0.83 22.68
N ASP A 659 -3.87 -0.45 23.05
CA ASP A 659 -4.59 -0.94 24.23
C ASP A 659 -5.99 -0.31 24.36
N VAL A 660 -6.77 -0.40 23.28
CA VAL A 660 -8.09 0.24 23.20
C VAL A 660 -9.10 -0.54 24.04
N ASP A 661 -9.73 0.14 25.00
CA ASP A 661 -10.73 -0.46 25.89
C ASP A 661 -12.15 -0.39 25.32
N VAL A 662 -12.47 0.70 24.62
CA VAL A 662 -13.82 0.96 24.07
C VAL A 662 -13.73 1.42 22.63
N ILE A 663 -14.52 0.79 21.76
CA ILE A 663 -14.67 1.15 20.37
C ILE A 663 -16.09 1.65 20.11
N LEU A 664 -16.23 2.92 19.71
CA LEU A 664 -17.47 3.47 19.17
C LEU A 664 -17.44 3.32 17.64
N SER A 665 -18.11 2.30 17.13
CA SER A 665 -18.15 1.92 15.72
C SER A 665 -19.37 2.54 15.03
N PHE A 666 -19.16 3.57 14.21
CA PHE A 666 -20.19 4.17 13.37
C PHE A 666 -20.16 3.59 11.96
N ASN A 667 -21.23 2.86 11.60
CA ASN A 667 -21.35 2.18 10.32
C ASN A 667 -22.36 2.88 9.41
N PHE A 668 -21.84 3.47 8.34
CA PHE A 668 -22.51 4.17 7.26
C PHE A 668 -22.58 3.35 5.96
N SER A 669 -22.33 2.04 6.05
CA SER A 669 -22.48 1.11 4.91
C SER A 669 -23.94 1.10 4.40
N TRP A 670 -24.11 0.79 3.12
CA TRP A 670 -25.43 0.72 2.49
C TRP A 670 -25.95 -0.70 2.53
N GLU A 671 -27.13 -0.94 3.11
CA GLU A 671 -27.79 -2.26 3.20
C GLU A 671 -26.94 -3.34 3.91
N ALA A 672 -25.99 -2.92 4.75
CA ALA A 672 -25.03 -3.82 5.42
C ALA A 672 -24.75 -3.37 6.87
N PRO A 673 -25.74 -3.49 7.78
CA PRO A 673 -25.63 -2.96 9.14
C PRO A 673 -24.56 -3.67 9.97
N PHE A 674 -24.29 -4.97 9.77
CA PHE A 674 -23.37 -5.75 10.62
C PHE A 674 -22.17 -6.38 9.90
N GLU A 675 -22.11 -6.34 8.57
CA GLU A 675 -21.07 -6.99 7.76
C GLU A 675 -19.65 -6.59 8.20
N VAL A 676 -19.45 -5.30 8.50
CA VAL A 676 -18.18 -4.78 9.02
C VAL A 676 -17.73 -5.51 10.29
N LEU A 677 -18.65 -5.83 11.20
CA LEU A 677 -18.34 -6.54 12.44
C LEU A 677 -18.05 -8.02 12.18
N GLU A 678 -18.77 -8.66 11.26
CA GLU A 678 -18.52 -10.06 10.87
C GLU A 678 -17.14 -10.23 10.24
N LEU A 679 -16.79 -9.36 9.29
CA LEU A 679 -15.47 -9.34 8.65
C LEU A 679 -14.36 -9.02 9.66
N THR A 680 -14.60 -8.10 10.60
CA THR A 680 -13.64 -7.79 11.68
C THR A 680 -13.45 -8.99 12.61
N GLN A 681 -14.53 -9.67 13.01
CA GLN A 681 -14.43 -10.87 13.84
C GLN A 681 -13.58 -11.93 13.14
N LYS A 682 -13.85 -12.21 11.86
CA LYS A 682 -13.05 -13.17 11.06
C LYS A 682 -11.58 -12.74 11.00
N TYR A 683 -11.31 -11.46 10.72
CA TYR A 683 -9.96 -10.90 10.70
C TYR A 683 -9.23 -11.15 12.02
N CYS A 684 -9.90 -10.90 13.16
CA CYS A 684 -9.36 -11.10 14.50
C CYS A 684 -9.14 -12.58 14.83
N GLU A 685 -10.07 -13.46 14.47
CA GLU A 685 -9.97 -14.92 14.69
C GLU A 685 -8.78 -15.53 13.94
N GLU A 686 -8.55 -15.12 12.70
CA GLU A 686 -7.43 -15.58 11.86
C GLU A 686 -6.06 -15.14 12.39
N ARG A 687 -6.04 -14.13 13.27
CA ARG A 687 -4.86 -13.42 13.76
C ARG A 687 -4.65 -13.50 15.26
N GLU A 688 -5.54 -14.21 15.95
CA GLU A 688 -5.54 -14.35 17.42
C GLU A 688 -5.60 -13.00 18.15
N ILE A 689 -6.28 -12.02 17.56
CA ILE A 689 -6.52 -10.71 18.17
C ILE A 689 -7.77 -10.81 19.06
N PRO A 690 -7.71 -10.41 20.34
CA PRO A 690 -8.89 -10.35 21.21
C PRO A 690 -9.98 -9.46 20.63
N PHE A 691 -11.17 -10.01 20.41
CA PHE A 691 -12.34 -9.29 19.91
C PHE A 691 -13.62 -9.95 20.44
N PRO A 692 -14.66 -9.19 20.83
CA PRO A 692 -15.89 -9.78 21.35
C PRO A 692 -16.61 -10.58 20.27
N LYS A 693 -17.28 -11.65 20.68
CA LYS A 693 -18.13 -12.44 19.78
C LYS A 693 -19.33 -11.60 19.36
N ILE A 694 -19.49 -11.42 18.06
CA ILE A 694 -20.58 -10.69 17.46
C ILE A 694 -21.75 -11.66 17.28
N LYS A 695 -22.81 -11.44 18.06
CA LYS A 695 -24.04 -12.22 18.01
C LYS A 695 -25.24 -11.28 17.91
N PHE A 696 -25.96 -11.38 16.82
CA PHE A 696 -27.24 -10.72 16.58
C PHE A 696 -28.21 -11.73 15.96
N ASN A 697 -29.51 -11.45 15.99
CA ASN A 697 -30.52 -12.34 15.42
C ASN A 697 -30.98 -11.85 14.03
N GLU A 698 -31.70 -12.69 13.28
CA GLU A 698 -32.22 -12.30 11.95
C GLU A 698 -33.20 -11.11 12.00
N GLU A 699 -33.81 -10.83 13.16
CA GLU A 699 -34.69 -9.67 13.32
C GLU A 699 -33.88 -8.38 13.40
N ASP A 700 -32.74 -8.38 14.09
CA ASP A 700 -31.79 -7.26 14.13
C ASP A 700 -31.23 -6.95 12.73
N GLU A 701 -30.99 -7.97 11.89
CA GLU A 701 -30.56 -7.78 10.50
C GLU A 701 -31.65 -7.12 9.63
N LYS A 702 -32.92 -7.49 9.84
CA LYS A 702 -34.07 -6.94 9.10
C LYS A 702 -34.52 -5.58 9.62
N LYS A 703 -34.33 -5.31 10.91
CA LYS A 703 -34.75 -4.10 11.63
C LYS A 703 -33.69 -3.69 12.65
N PRO A 704 -32.57 -3.14 12.17
CA PRO A 704 -31.49 -2.70 13.05
C PRO A 704 -31.93 -1.53 13.94
N LYS A 705 -31.52 -1.58 15.20
CA LYS A 705 -31.70 -0.52 16.21
C LYS A 705 -30.56 0.50 16.14
N GLU A 706 -30.68 1.61 16.85
CA GLU A 706 -29.69 2.68 16.83
C GLU A 706 -28.33 2.28 17.40
N CYS A 707 -28.28 1.32 18.34
CA CYS A 707 -27.06 0.97 19.06
C CYS A 707 -27.05 -0.46 19.59
N TYR A 708 -25.89 -1.12 19.44
CA TYR A 708 -25.62 -2.48 19.90
C TYR A 708 -24.33 -2.50 20.73
N MET A 709 -24.35 -3.19 21.87
CA MET A 709 -23.19 -3.33 22.74
C MET A 709 -22.71 -4.79 22.74
N PHE A 710 -21.45 -5.00 22.35
CA PHE A 710 -20.79 -6.30 22.34
C PHE A 710 -19.65 -6.29 23.36
N VAL A 711 -19.67 -7.28 24.25
CA VAL A 711 -18.73 -7.40 25.36
C VAL A 711 -18.29 -8.86 25.45
N ASP A 712 -16.99 -9.07 25.65
CA ASP A 712 -16.46 -10.36 26.11
C ASP A 712 -16.22 -10.26 27.61
N ASP A 713 -17.03 -10.99 28.39
CA ASP A 713 -16.90 -11.03 29.85
C ASP A 713 -15.79 -11.99 30.31
N ASP A 714 -15.40 -12.94 29.45
CA ASP A 714 -14.38 -13.96 29.75
C ASP A 714 -12.97 -13.46 29.44
N ASN A 715 -12.84 -12.46 28.56
CA ASN A 715 -11.57 -11.90 28.13
C ASN A 715 -11.55 -10.36 28.26
N PRO A 716 -11.02 -9.80 29.38
CA PRO A 716 -10.97 -8.36 29.59
C PRO A 716 -10.02 -7.63 28.62
N LYS A 717 -9.15 -8.35 27.90
CA LYS A 717 -8.29 -7.77 26.85
C LYS A 717 -9.03 -7.48 25.55
N ALA A 718 -10.24 -8.01 25.37
CA ALA A 718 -11.06 -7.68 24.21
C ALA A 718 -11.79 -6.35 24.48
N PRO A 719 -11.77 -5.42 23.51
CA PRO A 719 -12.46 -4.13 23.67
C PRO A 719 -13.96 -4.33 23.80
N ILE A 720 -14.61 -3.41 24.50
CA ILE A 720 -16.06 -3.25 24.44
C ILE A 720 -16.40 -2.54 23.12
N VAL A 721 -17.23 -3.15 22.28
CA VAL A 721 -17.63 -2.57 20.99
C VAL A 721 -19.06 -2.06 21.09
N LEU A 722 -19.22 -0.75 20.94
CA LEU A 722 -20.51 -0.09 20.82
C LEU A 722 -20.73 0.29 19.36
N HIS A 723 -21.68 -0.38 18.71
CA HIS A 723 -21.89 -0.29 17.27
C HIS A 723 -23.18 0.46 16.94
N PHE A 724 -23.07 1.42 16.03
CA PHE A 724 -24.12 2.31 15.56
C PHE A 724 -24.34 2.10 14.06
N PRO A 725 -25.32 1.29 13.64
CA PRO A 725 -25.70 1.20 12.24
C PRO A 725 -26.43 2.47 11.81
N LEU A 726 -26.33 2.82 10.52
CA LEU A 726 -27.03 3.96 9.95
C LEU A 726 -28.52 3.65 9.76
N VAL A 727 -29.32 4.00 10.76
CA VAL A 727 -30.75 3.70 10.79
C VAL A 727 -31.59 4.92 11.08
N ASN A 728 -32.78 4.98 10.49
CA ASN A 728 -33.84 5.88 10.91
C ASN A 728 -34.96 5.05 11.53
N ASP A 729 -34.80 4.66 12.80
CA ASP A 729 -35.81 3.91 13.55
C ASP A 729 -36.65 4.87 14.42
N THR A 730 -36.29 5.08 15.69
CA THR A 730 -37.12 5.90 16.59
C THR A 730 -37.11 7.39 16.22
N PHE A 731 -36.13 7.87 15.47
CA PHE A 731 -36.06 9.26 14.99
C PHE A 731 -37.26 9.67 14.10
N GLN A 732 -37.91 8.71 13.44
CA GLN A 732 -39.15 8.97 12.69
C GLN A 732 -40.24 9.56 13.60
N LYS A 733 -40.33 9.03 14.84
CA LYS A 733 -41.35 9.43 15.81
C LYS A 733 -40.88 10.58 16.72
N TYR A 734 -39.60 10.60 17.06
CA TYR A 734 -39.04 11.51 18.07
C TYR A 734 -38.07 12.52 17.46
N LYS A 735 -38.15 13.79 17.89
CA LYS A 735 -37.20 14.84 17.49
C LYS A 735 -35.99 14.95 18.43
N ALA A 736 -36.15 14.49 19.66
CA ALA A 736 -35.09 14.33 20.65
C ALA A 736 -35.43 13.12 21.54
N PRO A 737 -34.47 12.50 22.26
CA PRO A 737 -34.76 11.35 23.12
C PRO A 737 -35.93 11.63 24.07
N GLY A 738 -37.00 10.83 23.95
CA GLY A 738 -38.23 10.99 24.73
C GLY A 738 -39.17 12.14 24.33
N VAL A 739 -38.87 12.90 23.27
CA VAL A 739 -39.69 14.04 22.81
C VAL A 739 -40.31 13.74 21.44
N GLU A 740 -41.62 13.49 21.42
CA GLU A 740 -42.37 13.18 20.19
C GLU A 740 -42.48 14.40 19.27
N ARG A 741 -42.63 14.14 17.96
CA ARG A 741 -42.91 15.16 16.94
C ARG A 741 -44.39 15.54 16.98
N GLU A 742 -44.68 16.83 17.05
CA GLU A 742 -46.07 17.31 17.20
C GLU A 742 -46.62 17.86 15.88
N SER A 743 -45.87 18.75 15.22
CA SER A 743 -46.30 19.38 13.97
C SER A 743 -46.11 18.46 12.76
N GLU A 744 -46.86 18.71 11.69
CA GLU A 744 -46.72 17.94 10.44
C GLU A 744 -45.35 18.18 9.78
N GLU A 745 -44.78 19.38 9.91
CA GLU A 745 -43.41 19.66 9.45
C GLU A 745 -42.38 18.85 10.24
N GLU A 746 -42.54 18.75 11.57
CA GLU A 746 -41.67 17.94 12.41
C GLU A 746 -41.77 16.47 12.03
N LYS A 747 -42.98 15.94 11.84
CA LYS A 747 -43.20 14.54 11.42
C LYS A 747 -42.58 14.25 10.06
N SER A 748 -42.83 15.12 9.07
CA SER A 748 -42.26 14.99 7.72
C SER A 748 -40.73 15.03 7.71
N PHE A 749 -40.10 15.77 8.63
CA PHE A 749 -38.64 15.80 8.75
C PHE A 749 -38.06 14.46 9.22
N GLY A 750 -38.75 13.78 10.15
CA GLY A 750 -38.35 12.46 10.64
C GLY A 750 -38.71 11.32 9.70
N ASP A 751 -39.77 11.49 8.90
CA ASP A 751 -40.30 10.46 7.99
C ASP A 751 -39.52 10.42 6.67
N PHE A 752 -38.45 9.64 6.64
CA PHE A 752 -37.70 9.35 5.42
C PHE A 752 -36.98 8.00 5.50
N THR A 753 -36.87 7.33 4.36
CA THR A 753 -36.12 6.09 4.25
C THR A 753 -34.68 6.40 3.81
N ILE A 754 -33.70 5.97 4.61
CA ILE A 754 -32.28 6.13 4.25
C ILE A 754 -31.95 5.23 3.06
N GLU A 755 -32.40 3.97 3.09
CA GLU A 755 -32.07 2.94 2.12
C GLU A 755 -33.27 2.69 1.20
N SER A 756 -33.30 3.36 0.06
CA SER A 756 -34.34 3.18 -0.96
C SER A 756 -33.79 3.37 -2.36
N LYS A 757 -34.57 2.95 -3.38
CA LYS A 757 -34.16 3.09 -4.78
C LYS A 757 -33.96 4.54 -5.21
N ASP A 758 -34.70 5.47 -4.62
CA ASP A 758 -34.67 6.89 -4.97
C ASP A 758 -34.00 7.74 -3.87
N SER A 759 -33.36 7.11 -2.90
CA SER A 759 -32.75 7.81 -1.77
C SER A 759 -31.58 8.71 -2.23
N PRO A 760 -31.52 9.95 -1.72
CA PRO A 760 -30.43 10.87 -2.04
C PRO A 760 -29.10 10.43 -1.41
N TYR A 761 -29.10 9.52 -0.45
CA TYR A 761 -27.90 9.16 0.31
C TYR A 761 -27.08 8.05 -0.35
N ARG A 762 -27.38 7.66 -1.59
CA ARG A 762 -26.63 6.64 -2.32
C ARG A 762 -25.15 6.99 -2.41
N THR A 763 -24.31 5.97 -2.38
CA THR A 763 -22.85 6.12 -2.30
C THR A 763 -22.26 6.95 -3.45
N LEU A 764 -22.85 6.90 -4.65
CA LEU A 764 -22.43 7.68 -5.83
C LEU A 764 -23.11 9.05 -5.94
N ASN A 765 -23.90 9.48 -4.95
CA ASN A 765 -24.44 10.82 -4.92
C ASN A 765 -23.55 11.74 -4.06
N PHE A 766 -23.06 12.82 -4.67
CA PHE A 766 -22.14 13.79 -4.05
C PHE A 766 -22.80 15.14 -3.75
N THR A 767 -24.08 15.30 -4.11
CA THR A 767 -24.86 16.51 -3.86
C THR A 767 -26.12 16.15 -3.10
N PHE A 768 -26.29 16.71 -1.90
CA PHE A 768 -27.52 16.58 -1.14
C PHE A 768 -28.21 17.93 -1.06
N GLU A 769 -29.53 17.94 -1.24
CA GLU A 769 -30.31 19.15 -0.93
C GLU A 769 -30.08 19.54 0.54
N PRO A 770 -30.09 20.83 0.90
CA PRO A 770 -29.84 21.26 2.28
C PRO A 770 -30.75 20.56 3.29
N TYR A 771 -31.99 20.28 2.89
CA TYR A 771 -32.97 19.55 3.69
C TYR A 771 -32.57 18.09 3.94
N ASP A 772 -32.08 17.38 2.92
CA ASP A 772 -31.60 16.00 3.04
C ASP A 772 -30.30 15.92 3.84
N PHE A 773 -29.39 16.87 3.63
CA PHE A 773 -28.18 17.00 4.46
C PHE A 773 -28.55 17.13 5.94
N SER A 774 -29.46 18.06 6.28
CA SER A 774 -29.90 18.28 7.66
C SER A 774 -30.55 17.03 8.25
N ARG A 775 -31.39 16.32 7.49
CA ARG A 775 -32.02 15.06 7.95
C ARG A 775 -30.98 14.01 8.30
N LEU A 776 -29.95 13.83 7.47
CA LEU A 776 -28.89 12.86 7.71
C LEU A 776 -27.98 13.22 8.88
N VAL A 777 -27.65 14.50 9.07
CA VAL A 777 -26.91 14.97 10.26
C VAL A 777 -27.73 14.70 11.53
N GLU A 778 -29.00 15.12 11.53
CA GLU A 778 -29.85 15.07 12.71
C GLU A 778 -30.22 13.64 13.14
N VAL A 779 -30.44 12.72 12.20
CA VAL A 779 -30.70 11.31 12.56
C VAL A 779 -29.48 10.68 13.25
N ASN A 780 -28.26 10.93 12.75
CA ASN A 780 -27.04 10.41 13.36
C ASN A 780 -26.77 11.06 14.73
N ARG A 781 -26.99 12.37 14.84
CA ARG A 781 -26.91 13.09 16.12
C ARG A 781 -27.91 12.51 17.12
N TYR A 782 -29.15 12.31 16.69
CA TYR A 782 -30.20 11.71 17.52
C TYR A 782 -29.85 10.30 17.96
N ASN A 783 -29.38 9.41 17.07
CA ASN A 783 -29.07 8.02 17.40
C ASN A 783 -28.01 7.93 18.52
N VAL A 784 -27.00 8.81 18.48
CA VAL A 784 -26.01 8.93 19.57
C VAL A 784 -26.65 9.39 20.87
N LEU A 785 -27.47 10.44 20.83
CA LEU A 785 -28.15 10.98 22.02
C LEU A 785 -29.15 10.00 22.63
N ASN A 786 -29.87 9.26 21.80
CA ASN A 786 -30.84 8.25 22.21
C ASN A 786 -30.15 7.05 22.89
N SER A 787 -28.86 6.86 22.60
CA SER A 787 -28.02 5.79 23.15
C SER A 787 -27.19 6.23 24.36
N LYS A 788 -27.51 7.40 24.95
CA LYS A 788 -26.79 7.98 26.10
C LYS A 788 -26.59 6.97 27.23
N ASP A 789 -27.63 6.30 27.68
CA ASP A 789 -27.50 5.41 28.84
C ASP A 789 -26.55 4.23 28.55
N THR A 790 -26.58 3.68 27.34
CA THR A 790 -25.68 2.60 26.90
C THR A 790 -24.23 3.09 26.78
N LEU A 791 -24.01 4.29 26.24
CA LEU A 791 -22.68 4.92 26.17
C LEU A 791 -22.08 5.10 27.57
N PHE A 792 -22.85 5.65 28.50
CA PHE A 792 -22.37 5.93 29.86
C PHE A 792 -22.19 4.63 30.66
N LYS A 793 -23.04 3.62 30.44
CA LYS A 793 -22.84 2.26 30.99
C LYS A 793 -21.54 1.65 30.48
N THR A 794 -21.25 1.78 29.19
CA THR A 794 -20.03 1.25 28.56
C THR A 794 -18.78 1.89 29.15
N LEU A 795 -18.75 3.22 29.28
CA LEU A 795 -17.62 3.93 29.87
C LEU A 795 -17.40 3.59 31.35
N ASN A 796 -18.49 3.42 32.12
CA ASN A 796 -18.39 2.94 33.50
C ASN A 796 -17.85 1.51 33.57
N LEU A 797 -18.25 0.63 32.66
CA LEU A 797 -17.72 -0.74 32.60
C LEU A 797 -16.23 -0.73 32.23
N ALA A 798 -15.81 0.12 31.31
CA ALA A 798 -14.40 0.27 30.93
C ALA A 798 -13.55 0.80 32.09
N LEU A 799 -14.05 1.76 32.89
CA LEU A 799 -13.38 2.24 34.10
C LEU A 799 -13.26 1.19 35.21
N GLN A 800 -14.12 0.16 35.19
CA GLN A 800 -14.10 -0.92 36.19
C GLN A 800 -13.20 -2.09 35.80
N ARG A 801 -12.93 -2.25 34.50
CA ARG A 801 -12.02 -3.26 33.95
C ARG A 801 -10.59 -2.77 34.13
#